data_AF-A0A7X0TM10-F1
#
_entry.id   AF-A0A7X0TM10-F1
#
_cell.length_a   1.000
_cell.length_b   1.000
_cell.length_c   1.000
_cell.angle_alpha   90.00
_cell.angle_beta   90.00
_cell.angle_gamma   90.00
#
_symmetry.space_group_name_H-M   'P 1'
#
loop_
_entity.id
_entity.type
_entity.pdbx_description
1 polymer ?
#
loop_
_entity_poly.entity_id
_entity_poly.type
_entity_poly.pdbx_seq_one_letter_code
_entity_poly.pdbx_strand_id
1 'polypeptide(L)'
;MKKQDLLKKGTSIALVATIVGSQLLATVPYNVFAAETTATTSTEIPYYGEAVSTWAELKAALTSSLVTDIYLDADIKMEETLLVPATTKKLHGNNHTLDANLKQIELTKDNTIGLVEDLKITNTDIYGLFWSNNAGVQVTYKNVDHNGRQMIFLPNGELVIEGTVTSNSTAEEVFQGKQLTIKDNAKVDFVSSVTTPSVAPITFIGANGGLFVGKNANLKVRSNAVAIYGGNNYTLINYGNMDLKSELNQAIHLDDKSTMYFKTGSVLKAVSGDKVEEAVEATGGSIFVESGATFEVEANGTQAAVITGDTFKLAQGSNFSITNFNAGGTALGAYNTNTNVILQSDKGVSTWDRGTVTNTTPTATYPGVLNAEFTLNTYTTAVKQTNFTSNNTQFTNAYNTGKTGKITGGSFSLSVQDEARTIVNELFTDSTKTIIKTTTTQTTIDAAQAIVNKVTDATVRAELQKDIDTAQSLLNAKNEQTKQTTANTAVKELFTNDDPSSNSIKTTTDQKAIDNAQKTIDVLAPGSVKDGLQADLDKAQNLLDASKAQAAADQSQKAVASYAVNQLFVNNTPSSDAIKASTDQDAIDNAQAEIDKIKDSALKVDLQKDLDRAQELLDARNAATEQAKQDAAKKAVDELFNNNTPSSNAIKPVTDQAAIDAAKALVDKVTDSTVKAALQADVDKAQSLLDAKKAVDELFNNNTPSSNAIKPVTDQAAIDAAKALVNKVTDSAVKVALQADVDKAQSLLDAKNSALTKPVLDAYHITDEYVTGKVDANTATVELYINGVRSKISTPTNGELKLYAQGFGLKVGDTFEVRPVDAKGNKGPAATGTVLGAALNLTTNDAGLSATTVTGTVGDGVTSVRLSIDGTIVKVGQINADGTYSIATNNLIKPSSKVEVLGYVDKTEMVREAVNIVNDEKPVLSALTVDDDTVKGSVTAGSAVGFRVSINGVATKTGTIAADGTFQSSIGKQPLGTVVKIEVRDSAGYNSYRTASVTVTPSAVAKLAAPTLTKMDGSYIVGTAPKGTESITVYEDGVAVRTQNISTMTVNPDGSFTFKAYVAASASQVQVQAKNSDKRMNSDLSATFTK
;
A
#
# COMPACT_ATOMS: atom_id res chain seq x y z
N MET A 1 5.66 4.96 -27.81
CA MET A 1 5.49 6.12 -28.69
C MET A 1 5.52 7.41 -27.85
N LYS A 2 6.34 8.39 -28.28
CA LYS A 2 6.17 9.87 -28.23
C LYS A 2 5.69 10.52 -26.89
N LYS A 3 6.56 11.28 -26.17
CA LYS A 3 7.01 12.70 -26.39
C LYS A 3 5.95 13.72 -25.89
N GLN A 4 6.24 14.85 -25.19
CA GLN A 4 7.50 15.58 -24.86
C GLN A 4 7.24 16.53 -23.62
N ASP A 5 8.12 16.63 -22.60
CA ASP A 5 9.09 17.73 -22.30
C ASP A 5 8.52 18.92 -21.44
N LEU A 6 9.22 19.63 -20.51
CA LEU A 6 10.60 19.54 -19.95
C LEU A 6 10.85 20.51 -18.73
N LEU A 7 11.85 20.21 -17.85
CA LEU A 7 12.66 21.09 -16.94
C LEU A 7 12.08 21.51 -15.54
N LYS A 8 12.82 21.56 -14.40
CA LYS A 8 14.22 21.16 -14.04
C LYS A 8 14.50 21.12 -12.50
N LYS A 9 15.14 20.02 -12.01
CA LYS A 9 16.28 19.86 -11.03
C LYS A 9 16.32 20.64 -9.67
N GLY A 10 17.01 20.17 -8.61
CA GLY A 10 17.88 18.99 -8.39
C GLY A 10 18.59 19.00 -7.01
N THR A 11 19.31 17.92 -6.67
CA THR A 11 19.82 17.57 -5.31
C THR A 11 21.19 18.18 -4.89
N SER A 12 21.52 18.03 -3.61
CA SER A 12 22.74 18.43 -2.90
C SER A 12 24.04 17.73 -3.35
N ILE A 13 25.18 18.46 -3.29
CA ILE A 13 26.57 18.06 -2.92
C ILE A 13 27.60 19.08 -3.47
N ALA A 14 28.71 19.26 -2.73
CA ALA A 14 29.98 19.91 -3.08
C ALA A 14 30.03 21.44 -3.29
N LEU A 15 30.80 22.11 -2.43
CA LEU A 15 31.32 23.46 -2.66
C LEU A 15 32.74 23.36 -3.25
N VAL A 16 32.90 23.79 -4.50
CA VAL A 16 34.22 23.93 -5.16
C VAL A 16 34.65 25.39 -5.06
N ALA A 17 35.85 25.65 -4.54
CA ALA A 17 36.53 26.94 -4.64
C ALA A 17 37.74 26.80 -5.58
N THR A 18 37.80 27.65 -6.61
CA THR A 18 38.69 27.49 -7.76
C THR A 18 40.07 28.12 -7.54
N ILE A 19 41.10 27.46 -8.09
CA ILE A 19 42.50 27.89 -8.13
C ILE A 19 42.73 29.00 -9.16
N VAL A 20 43.66 29.94 -8.86
CA VAL A 20 44.71 30.62 -9.67
C VAL A 20 45.14 31.82 -8.82
N GLY A 21 46.33 31.87 -8.22
CA GLY A 21 47.62 32.20 -8.86
C GLY A 21 47.93 33.70 -8.63
N SER A 22 49.13 34.18 -8.27
CA SER A 22 50.47 33.60 -8.43
C SER A 22 51.50 34.34 -7.54
N GLN A 23 52.51 33.63 -7.01
CA GLN A 23 53.92 34.09 -6.79
C GLN A 23 54.18 35.36 -5.92
N LEU A 24 55.29 35.58 -5.22
CA LEU A 24 56.62 34.96 -5.17
C LEU A 24 57.29 35.43 -3.84
N LEU A 25 58.04 34.57 -3.12
CA LEU A 25 59.32 34.86 -2.43
C LEU A 25 59.64 33.85 -1.30
N ALA A 26 60.49 32.88 -1.67
CA ALA A 26 61.46 32.12 -0.87
C ALA A 26 61.32 32.05 0.68
N THR A 27 60.96 30.86 1.18
CA THR A 27 61.49 30.30 2.43
C THR A 27 62.03 28.88 2.19
N VAL A 28 63.13 28.56 2.87
CA VAL A 28 64.02 27.41 2.58
C VAL A 28 63.38 26.07 2.97
N PRO A 29 63.51 24.99 2.18
CA PRO A 29 63.02 23.67 2.56
C PRO A 29 63.94 22.98 3.58
N TYR A 30 63.42 22.65 4.76
CA TYR A 30 64.10 21.80 5.74
C TYR A 30 63.81 20.31 5.42
N ASN A 31 64.61 19.72 4.53
CA ASN A 31 64.59 18.28 4.25
C ASN A 31 65.74 17.57 4.99
N VAL A 32 65.55 17.30 6.29
CA VAL A 32 66.48 16.58 7.19
C VAL A 32 65.65 15.95 8.31
N PHE A 33 65.59 14.63 8.56
CA PHE A 33 66.04 13.44 7.80
C PHE A 33 64.95 12.35 7.90
N ALA A 34 64.83 11.50 6.86
CA ALA A 34 64.34 10.12 6.99
C ALA A 34 65.03 9.28 5.90
N ALA A 35 66.07 8.53 6.28
CA ALA A 35 66.73 7.62 5.36
C ALA A 35 65.86 6.37 5.19
N GLU A 36 65.36 6.12 3.98
CA GLU A 36 64.74 4.84 3.62
C GLU A 36 65.81 3.74 3.60
N THR A 37 66.09 3.15 4.76
CA THR A 37 66.86 1.90 4.83
C THR A 37 65.97 0.74 4.45
N THR A 38 66.34 0.08 3.35
CA THR A 38 65.75 -1.14 2.78
C THR A 38 65.13 -2.10 3.81
N ALA A 39 63.85 -2.41 3.62
CA ALA A 39 63.14 -3.41 4.42
C ALA A 39 63.72 -4.82 4.22
N THR A 40 64.55 -5.29 5.15
CA THR A 40 64.74 -6.72 5.38
C THR A 40 63.55 -7.27 6.15
N THR A 41 62.91 -8.30 5.61
CA THR A 41 61.74 -8.96 6.20
C THR A 41 62.07 -9.60 7.56
N SER A 42 61.64 -8.99 8.65
CA SER A 42 61.51 -9.64 9.96
C SER A 42 60.04 -9.97 10.21
N THR A 43 59.74 -11.25 10.47
CA THR A 43 58.40 -11.73 10.83
C THR A 43 57.90 -11.06 12.11
N GLU A 44 56.77 -10.35 12.03
CA GLU A 44 56.07 -9.81 13.20
C GLU A 44 55.68 -10.95 14.16
N ILE A 45 56.00 -10.77 15.44
CA ILE A 45 55.52 -11.59 16.54
C ILE A 45 54.31 -10.84 17.12
N PRO A 46 53.15 -11.49 17.34
CA PRO A 46 51.96 -10.80 17.84
C PRO A 46 52.21 -10.22 19.23
N TYR A 47 52.01 -8.91 19.36
CA TYR A 47 52.13 -8.17 20.61
C TYR A 47 50.98 -8.50 21.56
N TYR A 48 51.31 -8.84 22.81
CA TYR A 48 50.34 -9.11 23.87
C TYR A 48 50.28 -7.97 24.87
N GLY A 49 49.06 -7.71 25.37
CA GLY A 49 48.81 -6.86 26.53
C GLY A 49 48.55 -7.69 27.79
N GLU A 50 49.11 -7.28 28.93
CA GLU A 50 48.94 -7.96 30.22
C GLU A 50 48.46 -6.99 31.30
N ALA A 51 47.52 -7.44 32.14
CA ALA A 51 47.07 -6.72 33.33
C ALA A 51 47.86 -7.20 34.56
N VAL A 52 48.29 -6.29 35.42
CA VAL A 52 49.16 -6.57 36.58
C VAL A 52 48.64 -5.88 37.84
N SER A 53 48.63 -6.60 38.97
CA SER A 53 48.18 -6.09 40.28
C SER A 53 49.28 -6.11 41.34
N THR A 54 50.44 -6.71 41.05
CA THR A 54 51.55 -6.88 41.99
C THR A 54 52.91 -6.59 41.34
N TRP A 55 53.93 -6.31 42.17
CA TRP A 55 55.30 -6.12 41.68
C TRP A 55 55.82 -7.33 40.88
N ALA A 56 55.52 -8.56 41.33
CA ALA A 56 55.97 -9.78 40.66
C ALA A 56 55.41 -9.90 39.23
N GLU A 57 54.14 -9.56 39.02
CA GLU A 57 53.49 -9.53 37.71
C GLU A 57 54.05 -8.40 36.84
N LEU A 58 54.16 -7.17 37.39
CA LEU A 58 54.76 -6.03 36.68
C LEU A 58 56.20 -6.31 36.23
N LYS A 59 57.01 -6.95 37.08
CA LYS A 59 58.38 -7.37 36.74
C LYS A 59 58.40 -8.40 35.61
N ALA A 60 57.49 -9.37 35.63
CA ALA A 60 57.39 -10.39 34.59
C ALA A 60 57.00 -9.77 33.24
N ALA A 61 55.99 -8.91 33.22
CA ALA A 61 55.52 -8.20 32.03
C ALA A 61 56.61 -7.27 31.45
N LEU A 62 57.30 -6.48 32.30
CA LEU A 62 58.38 -5.58 31.88
C LEU A 62 59.62 -6.31 31.34
N THR A 63 59.92 -7.53 31.80
CA THR A 63 61.07 -8.31 31.31
C THR A 63 60.73 -9.24 30.14
N SER A 64 59.44 -9.47 29.86
CA SER A 64 58.99 -10.24 28.70
C SER A 64 59.39 -9.60 27.37
N SER A 65 59.84 -10.41 26.42
CA SER A 65 60.08 -10.00 25.03
C SER A 65 58.81 -9.96 24.18
N LEU A 66 57.69 -10.53 24.67
CA LEU A 66 56.42 -10.66 23.94
C LEU A 66 55.38 -9.61 24.35
N VAL A 67 55.42 -9.17 25.61
CA VAL A 67 54.48 -8.18 26.16
C VAL A 67 54.97 -6.79 25.80
N THR A 68 54.12 -5.94 25.23
CA THR A 68 54.44 -4.52 25.02
C THR A 68 53.58 -3.57 25.83
N ASP A 69 52.33 -3.94 26.09
CA ASP A 69 51.33 -3.05 26.66
C ASP A 69 50.94 -3.61 28.05
N ILE A 70 51.26 -2.89 29.11
CA ILE A 70 51.14 -3.35 30.51
C ILE A 70 50.14 -2.46 31.22
N TYR A 71 49.07 -3.04 31.76
CA TYR A 71 47.97 -2.32 32.40
C TYR A 71 48.02 -2.54 33.91
N LEU A 72 48.10 -1.48 34.71
CA LEU A 72 47.93 -1.60 36.16
C LEU A 72 46.45 -1.75 36.51
N ASP A 73 46.14 -2.74 37.35
CA ASP A 73 44.81 -2.98 37.95
C ASP A 73 44.80 -2.69 39.47
N ALA A 74 45.96 -2.31 40.03
CA ALA A 74 46.12 -1.93 41.44
C ALA A 74 47.29 -0.95 41.60
N ASP A 75 47.36 -0.29 42.75
CA ASP A 75 48.54 0.47 43.16
C ASP A 75 49.69 -0.50 43.48
N ILE A 76 50.87 -0.29 42.87
CA ILE A 76 52.03 -1.18 42.99
C ILE A 76 53.21 -0.43 43.65
N LYS A 77 53.96 -1.14 44.50
CA LYS A 77 55.23 -0.68 45.06
C LYS A 77 56.39 -1.51 44.51
N MET A 78 57.44 -0.87 44.01
CA MET A 78 58.62 -1.56 43.50
C MET A 78 59.49 -2.14 44.62
N GLU A 79 59.95 -3.39 44.46
CA GLU A 79 60.83 -4.05 45.44
C GLU A 79 62.32 -3.95 45.05
N GLU A 80 62.63 -3.88 43.75
CA GLU A 80 63.99 -3.84 43.20
C GLU A 80 64.08 -2.98 41.92
N THR A 81 65.30 -2.62 41.52
CA THR A 81 65.59 -1.95 40.24
C THR A 81 65.53 -2.96 39.10
N LEU A 82 64.95 -2.56 37.96
CA LEU A 82 64.70 -3.44 36.81
C LEU A 82 65.38 -2.96 35.53
N LEU A 83 66.02 -3.90 34.83
CA LEU A 83 66.55 -3.71 33.48
C LEU A 83 65.54 -4.28 32.47
N VAL A 84 65.18 -3.47 31.47
CA VAL A 84 64.22 -3.84 30.42
C VAL A 84 64.98 -4.09 29.10
N PRO A 85 65.12 -5.35 28.65
CA PRO A 85 65.86 -5.71 27.44
C PRO A 85 65.01 -5.67 26.16
N ALA A 86 64.08 -4.73 26.04
CA ALA A 86 63.10 -4.64 24.97
C ALA A 86 63.19 -3.33 24.18
N THR A 87 62.82 -3.38 22.89
CA THR A 87 62.74 -2.21 21.99
C THR A 87 61.42 -1.46 22.09
N THR A 88 60.40 -2.03 22.74
CA THR A 88 59.12 -1.35 23.01
C THR A 88 58.57 -1.79 24.36
N LYS A 89 58.14 -0.83 25.18
CA LYS A 89 57.31 -1.04 26.39
C LYS A 89 56.38 0.14 26.64
N LYS A 90 55.15 -0.16 27.03
CA LYS A 90 54.11 0.81 27.38
C LYS A 90 53.51 0.42 28.73
N LEU A 91 53.43 1.39 29.63
CA LEU A 91 52.88 1.24 30.96
C LEU A 91 51.63 2.12 31.06
N HIS A 92 50.47 1.49 31.01
CA HIS A 92 49.16 2.10 31.14
C HIS A 92 48.76 2.03 32.62
N GLY A 93 48.79 3.18 33.29
CA GLY A 93 48.58 3.29 34.72
C GLY A 93 47.13 3.15 35.16
N ASN A 94 46.15 3.35 34.26
CA ASN A 94 44.72 3.33 34.56
C ASN A 94 44.30 4.23 35.77
N ASN A 95 45.08 5.27 36.06
CA ASN A 95 45.02 6.18 37.21
C ASN A 95 45.47 5.58 38.57
N HIS A 96 46.15 4.45 38.56
CA HIS A 96 46.81 3.88 39.75
C HIS A 96 48.10 4.62 40.13
N THR A 97 48.64 4.26 41.30
CA THR A 97 49.93 4.74 41.80
C THR A 97 51.02 3.67 41.69
N LEU A 98 52.17 4.04 41.11
CA LEU A 98 53.42 3.29 41.20
C LEU A 98 54.37 3.98 42.20
N ASP A 99 54.54 3.38 43.37
CA ASP A 99 55.59 3.76 44.34
C ASP A 99 56.91 3.14 43.88
N ALA A 100 57.75 3.97 43.27
CA ALA A 100 59.05 3.59 42.77
C ALA A 100 60.04 3.22 43.89
N ASN A 101 59.79 3.59 45.16
CA ASN A 101 60.54 3.10 46.32
C ASN A 101 62.08 3.26 46.21
N LEU A 102 62.53 4.35 45.59
CA LEU A 102 63.92 4.62 45.21
C LEU A 102 64.56 3.53 44.34
N LYS A 103 63.76 2.90 43.47
CA LYS A 103 64.15 1.95 42.42
C LYS A 103 63.96 2.58 41.05
N GLN A 104 64.56 1.93 40.05
CA GLN A 104 64.60 2.41 38.67
C GLN A 104 63.99 1.39 37.72
N ILE A 105 63.57 1.86 36.55
CA ILE A 105 63.32 1.01 35.37
C ILE A 105 64.16 1.55 34.22
N GLU A 106 65.23 0.83 33.84
CA GLU A 106 66.15 1.22 32.76
C GLU A 106 65.75 0.53 31.43
N LEU A 107 65.63 1.31 30.36
CA LEU A 107 65.44 0.81 28.99
C LEU A 107 66.83 0.54 28.36
N THR A 108 67.18 -0.72 28.11
CA THR A 108 68.58 -1.13 27.84
C THR A 108 68.94 -1.35 26.36
N LYS A 109 68.16 -0.79 25.42
CA LYS A 109 68.40 -0.91 23.96
C LYS A 109 68.36 0.45 23.27
N ASP A 110 69.17 0.60 22.23
CA ASP A 110 69.10 1.74 21.31
C ASP A 110 67.74 1.76 20.60
N ASN A 111 67.22 2.95 20.35
CA ASN A 111 65.95 3.22 19.68
C ASN A 111 64.72 2.60 20.36
N THR A 112 64.77 2.31 21.67
CA THR A 112 63.59 1.84 22.42
C THR A 112 62.50 2.90 22.45
N ILE A 113 61.26 2.49 22.22
CA ILE A 113 60.06 3.29 22.41
C ILE A 113 59.40 2.95 23.74
N GLY A 114 59.41 3.91 24.67
CA GLY A 114 58.72 3.88 25.95
C GLY A 114 57.40 4.66 25.91
N LEU A 115 56.37 4.19 26.61
CA LEU A 115 55.19 4.98 27.00
C LEU A 115 54.91 4.78 28.48
N VAL A 116 54.61 5.86 29.19
CA VAL A 116 53.99 5.83 30.52
C VAL A 116 52.78 6.74 30.44
N GLU A 117 51.57 6.20 30.65
CA GLU A 117 50.36 7.00 30.59
C GLU A 117 49.37 6.76 31.74
N ASP A 118 48.58 7.79 32.06
CA ASP A 118 47.52 7.76 33.08
C ASP A 118 48.03 7.18 34.43
N LEU A 119 49.19 7.64 34.90
CA LEU A 119 49.91 7.05 36.04
C LEU A 119 50.34 8.11 37.06
N LYS A 120 50.13 7.81 38.34
CA LYS A 120 50.79 8.53 39.43
C LYS A 120 52.10 7.84 39.82
N ILE A 121 53.21 8.56 39.83
CA ILE A 121 54.55 8.04 40.17
C ILE A 121 55.02 8.71 41.45
N THR A 122 55.45 7.92 42.44
CA THR A 122 55.99 8.45 43.71
C THR A 122 57.35 7.86 44.07
N ASN A 123 58.16 8.59 44.83
CA ASN A 123 59.43 8.14 45.41
C ASN A 123 60.46 7.62 44.38
N THR A 124 60.57 8.26 43.22
CA THR A 124 61.67 7.97 42.27
C THR A 124 63.03 8.29 42.87
N ASP A 125 64.06 7.63 42.36
CA ASP A 125 65.46 7.97 42.61
C ASP A 125 65.98 9.04 41.64
N ILE A 126 67.30 9.15 41.50
CA ILE A 126 68.01 10.12 40.64
C ILE A 126 68.09 9.73 39.15
N TYR A 127 67.23 8.81 38.69
CA TYR A 127 67.11 8.46 37.26
C TYR A 127 65.66 8.37 36.81
N GLY A 128 64.77 7.90 37.70
CA GLY A 128 63.33 7.84 37.44
C GLY A 128 62.90 6.53 36.75
N LEU A 129 61.75 6.59 36.08
CA LEU A 129 61.17 5.44 35.37
C LEU A 129 61.38 5.57 33.86
N PHE A 130 61.59 4.43 33.20
CA PHE A 130 61.84 4.32 31.77
C PHE A 130 63.05 5.17 31.29
N TRP A 131 64.02 5.39 32.17
CA TRP A 131 65.24 6.15 31.86
C TRP A 131 66.18 5.35 30.95
N SER A 132 67.11 6.03 30.25
CA SER A 132 68.11 5.33 29.43
C SER A 132 69.34 6.17 29.06
N ASN A 133 70.51 5.52 29.04
CA ASN A 133 71.72 6.03 28.41
C ASN A 133 71.82 5.75 26.90
N ASN A 134 70.95 4.89 26.34
CA ASN A 134 71.09 4.37 24.98
C ASN A 134 70.66 5.39 23.90
N ALA A 135 71.18 5.25 22.68
CA ALA A 135 70.98 6.22 21.62
C ALA A 135 69.58 6.12 21.01
N GLY A 136 68.93 7.26 20.77
CA GLY A 136 67.65 7.31 20.06
C GLY A 136 66.45 6.78 20.83
N VAL A 137 66.59 6.49 22.14
CA VAL A 137 65.46 6.12 23.00
C VAL A 137 64.45 7.27 23.07
N GLN A 138 63.19 6.99 22.80
CA GLN A 138 62.09 7.95 22.91
C GLN A 138 61.12 7.44 23.98
N VAL A 139 60.76 8.29 24.93
CA VAL A 139 59.80 7.97 25.99
C VAL A 139 58.67 8.99 25.96
N THR A 140 57.43 8.53 25.89
CA THR A 140 56.25 9.39 25.97
C THR A 140 55.67 9.34 27.38
N TYR A 141 55.49 10.49 28.03
CA TYR A 141 54.71 10.63 29.27
C TYR A 141 53.39 11.34 28.94
N LYS A 142 52.27 10.72 29.31
CA LYS A 142 50.93 11.23 29.02
C LYS A 142 50.03 11.14 30.25
N ASN A 143 49.47 12.24 30.74
CA ASN A 143 48.62 12.22 31.95
C ASN A 143 49.35 11.63 33.19
N VAL A 144 50.58 12.07 33.45
CA VAL A 144 51.45 11.55 34.53
C VAL A 144 51.58 12.57 35.67
N ASP A 145 51.33 12.14 36.91
CA ASP A 145 51.58 12.93 38.13
C ASP A 145 52.80 12.38 38.87
N HIS A 146 53.92 13.10 38.83
CA HIS A 146 55.20 12.66 39.40
C HIS A 146 55.60 13.42 40.68
N ASN A 147 56.03 12.67 41.70
CA ASN A 147 56.65 13.22 42.90
C ASN A 147 57.85 12.35 43.32
N GLY A 148 59.06 12.91 43.31
CA GLY A 148 60.26 12.11 43.58
C GLY A 148 61.56 12.89 43.46
N ARG A 149 62.69 12.20 43.29
CA ARG A 149 64.01 12.84 43.18
C ARG A 149 64.33 13.32 41.77
N GLN A 150 63.89 12.59 40.75
CA GLN A 150 63.99 12.91 39.33
C GLN A 150 62.85 12.23 38.57
N MET A 151 62.26 12.87 37.55
CA MET A 151 61.20 12.24 36.77
C MET A 151 61.76 11.28 35.71
N ILE A 152 62.79 11.73 34.97
CA ILE A 152 63.46 10.93 33.95
C ILE A 152 64.86 11.45 33.58
N PHE A 153 65.74 10.53 33.16
CA PHE A 153 67.08 10.78 32.61
C PHE A 153 67.23 10.17 31.20
N LEU A 154 67.50 11.00 30.18
CA LEU A 154 67.60 10.63 28.76
C LEU A 154 68.74 11.39 28.01
N PRO A 155 70.02 11.24 28.41
CA PRO A 155 71.18 11.95 27.81
C PRO A 155 71.34 11.81 26.30
N ASN A 156 70.84 10.73 25.70
CA ASN A 156 70.94 10.47 24.26
C ASN A 156 69.57 10.27 23.58
N GLY A 157 68.49 10.62 24.27
CA GLY A 157 67.10 10.34 23.88
C GLY A 157 66.16 11.54 23.91
N GLU A 158 64.87 11.26 23.74
CA GLU A 158 63.77 12.22 23.71
C GLU A 158 62.70 11.90 24.76
N LEU A 159 62.32 12.88 25.59
CA LEU A 159 61.05 12.85 26.30
C LEU A 159 59.98 13.55 25.45
N VAL A 160 58.90 12.85 25.15
CA VAL A 160 57.68 13.40 24.57
C VAL A 160 56.64 13.58 25.67
N ILE A 161 55.95 14.72 25.71
CA ILE A 161 54.87 14.98 26.68
C ILE A 161 53.55 15.20 25.95
N GLU A 162 52.53 14.45 26.37
CA GLU A 162 51.14 14.55 25.93
C GLU A 162 50.19 14.73 27.13
N GLY A 163 48.97 15.22 26.89
CA GLY A 163 47.97 15.37 27.94
C GLY A 163 48.42 16.35 29.05
N THR A 164 48.29 15.94 30.32
CA THR A 164 48.75 16.74 31.47
C THR A 164 49.88 16.03 32.22
N VAL A 165 51.07 16.64 32.34
CA VAL A 165 52.17 16.07 33.13
C VAL A 165 52.60 17.04 34.23
N THR A 166 52.44 16.62 35.48
CA THR A 166 52.88 17.36 36.66
C THR A 166 54.11 16.69 37.26
N SER A 167 55.07 17.48 37.74
CA SER A 167 56.26 16.94 38.39
C SER A 167 56.76 17.85 39.49
N ASN A 168 56.95 17.29 40.68
CA ASN A 168 57.66 17.93 41.78
C ASN A 168 58.95 17.16 42.06
N SER A 169 60.09 17.72 41.63
CA SER A 169 61.42 17.21 41.94
C SER A 169 61.88 17.68 43.32
N THR A 170 62.59 16.80 44.03
CA THR A 170 63.05 17.01 45.42
C THR A 170 64.57 16.95 45.60
N ALA A 171 65.33 16.56 44.57
CA ALA A 171 66.79 16.40 44.68
C ALA A 171 67.55 16.79 43.39
N GLU A 172 67.08 16.35 42.22
CA GLU A 172 67.74 16.58 40.93
C GLU A 172 66.79 17.35 39.98
N GLU A 173 67.02 17.27 38.67
CA GLU A 173 66.11 17.84 37.67
C GLU A 173 64.73 17.16 37.65
N VAL A 174 63.75 17.78 36.97
CA VAL A 174 62.57 17.02 36.52
C VAL A 174 62.97 16.19 35.30
N PHE A 175 63.46 16.86 34.26
CA PHE A 175 63.98 16.26 33.04
C PHE A 175 65.45 16.64 32.87
N GLN A 176 66.31 15.63 32.68
CA GLN A 176 67.69 15.81 32.26
C GLN A 176 67.94 14.94 31.02
N GLY A 177 68.21 15.53 29.86
CA GLY A 177 68.36 14.76 28.62
C GLY A 177 68.66 15.57 27.37
N LYS A 178 68.60 14.95 26.19
CA LYS A 178 68.94 15.63 24.92
C LYS A 178 67.78 16.42 24.31
N GLN A 179 66.60 15.82 24.21
CA GLN A 179 65.44 16.41 23.54
C GLN A 179 64.19 16.35 24.43
N LEU A 180 63.43 17.45 24.48
CA LEU A 180 62.12 17.53 25.12
C LEU A 180 61.10 18.07 24.13
N THR A 181 60.02 17.33 23.92
CA THR A 181 58.95 17.66 22.96
C THR A 181 57.60 17.66 23.66
N ILE A 182 57.09 18.85 23.98
CA ILE A 182 55.75 19.05 24.53
C ILE A 182 54.78 19.21 23.35
N LYS A 183 53.84 18.28 23.20
CA LYS A 183 52.88 18.26 22.07
C LYS A 183 51.82 19.37 22.18
N ASP A 184 51.15 19.63 21.06
CA ASP A 184 50.06 20.60 20.97
C ASP A 184 48.98 20.36 22.05
N ASN A 185 48.53 21.44 22.70
CA ASN A 185 47.55 21.47 23.79
C ASN A 185 47.96 20.74 25.09
N ALA A 186 49.17 20.19 25.19
CA ALA A 186 49.64 19.55 26.42
C ALA A 186 49.87 20.58 27.55
N LYS A 187 49.72 20.15 28.80
CA LYS A 187 49.89 20.97 30.00
C LYS A 187 51.00 20.38 30.87
N VAL A 188 51.97 21.21 31.23
CA VAL A 188 53.15 20.79 31.97
C VAL A 188 53.35 21.74 33.15
N ASP A 189 53.44 21.20 34.37
CA ASP A 189 53.74 21.98 35.57
C ASP A 189 54.92 21.32 36.30
N PHE A 190 56.10 21.90 36.13
CA PHE A 190 57.35 21.41 36.70
C PHE A 190 57.81 22.30 37.85
N VAL A 191 58.00 21.68 39.01
CA VAL A 191 58.43 22.34 40.24
C VAL A 191 59.73 21.70 40.73
N SER A 192 60.72 22.53 41.08
CA SER A 192 61.91 22.09 41.82
C SER A 192 62.26 23.09 42.93
N SER A 193 62.58 22.56 44.10
CA SER A 193 63.13 23.32 45.22
C SER A 193 64.66 23.40 45.21
N VAL A 194 65.34 22.70 44.29
CA VAL A 194 66.80 22.65 44.17
C VAL A 194 67.35 24.04 43.84
N THR A 195 68.41 24.46 44.52
CA THR A 195 69.00 25.81 44.41
C THR A 195 70.25 25.88 43.53
N THR A 196 70.88 24.74 43.22
CA THR A 196 72.08 24.67 42.36
C THR A 196 71.73 25.09 40.94
N PRO A 197 72.36 26.14 40.36
CA PRO A 197 71.88 26.74 39.10
C PRO A 197 71.75 25.76 37.93
N SER A 198 72.71 24.84 37.78
CA SER A 198 72.78 23.85 36.71
C SER A 198 71.82 22.66 36.87
N VAL A 199 71.17 22.50 38.04
CA VAL A 199 70.20 21.44 38.31
C VAL A 199 68.80 22.02 38.12
N ALA A 200 68.54 22.49 36.90
CA ALA A 200 67.28 23.11 36.51
C ALA A 200 66.16 22.07 36.38
N PRO A 201 64.87 22.40 36.57
CA PRO A 201 63.78 21.47 36.27
C PRO A 201 63.86 20.88 34.86
N ILE A 202 64.34 21.67 33.90
CA ILE A 202 64.66 21.23 32.55
C ILE A 202 66.14 21.52 32.29
N THR A 203 66.97 20.50 32.35
CA THR A 203 68.40 20.57 31.95
C THR A 203 68.62 19.78 30.67
N PHE A 204 69.28 20.39 29.69
CA PHE A 204 69.71 19.69 28.49
C PHE A 204 71.20 19.36 28.47
N ILE A 205 71.53 18.12 28.09
CA ILE A 205 72.89 17.56 28.10
C ILE A 205 73.26 16.88 26.78
N GLY A 206 74.56 16.87 26.46
CA GLY A 206 75.05 16.58 25.11
C GLY A 206 74.93 17.82 24.20
N ALA A 207 75.24 17.69 22.91
CA ALA A 207 75.14 18.77 21.93
C ALA A 207 74.08 18.46 20.85
N ASN A 208 73.53 19.50 20.22
CA ASN A 208 72.50 19.41 19.18
C ASN A 208 71.20 18.74 19.70
N GLY A 209 70.69 19.25 20.81
CA GLY A 209 69.38 18.91 21.36
C GLY A 209 68.44 20.11 21.35
N GLY A 210 67.32 20.03 22.08
CA GLY A 210 66.34 21.11 22.08
C GLY A 210 65.09 20.93 22.91
N LEU A 211 64.35 22.04 23.00
CA LEU A 211 62.98 22.11 23.53
C LEU A 211 62.02 22.47 22.40
N PHE A 212 60.99 21.66 22.20
CA PHE A 212 59.85 21.99 21.37
C PHE A 212 58.59 22.14 22.23
N VAL A 213 57.92 23.29 22.15
CA VAL A 213 56.62 23.54 22.80
C VAL A 213 55.56 23.74 21.72
N GLY A 214 54.61 22.80 21.65
CA GLY A 214 53.55 22.78 20.65
C GLY A 214 52.51 23.89 20.77
N LYS A 215 51.65 24.01 19.75
CA LYS A 215 50.59 25.02 19.69
C LYS A 215 49.60 24.83 20.83
N ASN A 216 49.18 25.93 21.45
CA ASN A 216 48.30 25.94 22.64
C ASN A 216 48.81 25.14 23.85
N ALA A 217 50.02 24.57 23.81
CA ALA A 217 50.61 23.92 24.97
C ALA A 217 50.85 24.95 26.08
N ASN A 218 50.95 24.49 27.32
CA ASN A 218 51.29 25.30 28.47
C ASN A 218 52.44 24.63 29.23
N LEU A 219 53.63 25.20 29.16
CA LEU A 219 54.78 24.84 29.96
C LEU A 219 54.91 25.85 31.11
N LYS A 220 54.62 25.41 32.33
CA LYS A 220 54.82 26.16 33.55
C LYS A 220 56.00 25.56 34.31
N VAL A 221 56.95 26.41 34.71
CA VAL A 221 58.11 26.00 35.52
C VAL A 221 58.25 26.93 36.71
N ARG A 222 58.48 26.35 37.90
CA ARG A 222 58.79 27.04 39.16
C ARG A 222 60.05 26.44 39.76
N SER A 223 61.11 27.23 39.85
CA SER A 223 62.44 26.76 40.24
C SER A 223 63.07 27.67 41.31
N ASN A 224 63.96 27.13 42.13
CA ASN A 224 64.96 27.94 42.82
C ASN A 224 66.25 28.05 41.98
N ALA A 225 66.67 26.98 41.30
CA ALA A 225 67.71 26.93 40.28
C ALA A 225 67.32 27.71 39.01
N VAL A 226 68.09 27.63 37.92
CA VAL A 226 67.63 28.09 36.60
C VAL A 226 66.33 27.32 36.24
N ALA A 227 65.41 27.91 35.47
CA ALA A 227 64.18 27.19 35.08
C ALA A 227 64.39 26.31 33.84
N ILE A 228 65.18 26.76 32.86
CA ILE A 228 65.68 25.98 31.72
C ILE A 228 67.17 26.21 31.54
N TYR A 229 67.98 25.14 31.68
CA TYR A 229 69.42 25.13 31.40
C TYR A 229 69.69 24.33 30.13
N GLY A 230 70.47 24.82 29.19
CA GLY A 230 70.81 24.09 27.96
C GLY A 230 72.26 24.19 27.54
N GLY A 231 72.81 23.09 27.02
CA GLY A 231 74.18 23.00 26.54
C GLY A 231 74.47 23.73 25.22
N ASN A 232 75.56 23.35 24.55
CA ASN A 232 76.03 24.02 23.32
C ASN A 232 75.23 23.58 22.07
N ASN A 233 74.96 24.53 21.16
CA ASN A 233 74.22 24.36 19.90
C ASN A 233 72.77 23.84 20.11
N TYR A 234 72.04 24.38 21.09
CA TYR A 234 70.65 24.00 21.36
C TYR A 234 69.64 24.81 20.56
N THR A 235 68.47 24.22 20.31
CA THR A 235 67.34 24.91 19.69
C THR A 235 66.11 24.86 20.61
N LEU A 236 65.61 26.03 21.00
CA LEU A 236 64.33 26.19 21.68
C LEU A 236 63.31 26.73 20.67
N ILE A 237 62.19 26.04 20.46
CA ILE A 237 61.10 26.49 19.59
C ILE A 237 59.79 26.48 20.39
N ASN A 238 59.16 27.65 20.49
CA ASN A 238 57.88 27.82 21.18
C ASN A 238 56.76 28.22 20.20
N TYR A 239 55.72 27.40 20.12
CA TYR A 239 54.42 27.70 19.47
C TYR A 239 53.28 27.85 20.50
N GLY A 240 53.55 27.62 21.78
CA GLY A 240 52.57 27.63 22.87
C GLY A 240 52.90 28.67 23.92
N ASN A 241 52.58 28.37 25.18
CA ASN A 241 52.74 29.27 26.32
C ASN A 241 53.85 28.73 27.23
N MET A 242 54.79 29.59 27.58
CA MET A 242 55.86 29.30 28.54
C MET A 242 55.78 30.31 29.69
N ASP A 243 55.50 29.82 30.89
CA ASP A 243 55.45 30.58 32.15
C ASP A 243 56.56 30.09 33.07
N LEU A 244 57.70 30.76 33.03
CA LEU A 244 58.92 30.37 33.72
C LEU A 244 59.22 31.35 34.86
N LYS A 245 59.44 30.81 36.06
CA LYS A 245 59.97 31.58 37.19
C LYS A 245 61.10 30.85 37.88
N SER A 246 62.24 31.52 38.03
CA SER A 246 63.26 31.19 39.02
C SER A 246 63.19 32.18 40.18
N GLU A 247 63.25 31.69 41.42
CA GLU A 247 63.26 32.54 42.63
C GLU A 247 64.66 33.11 42.95
N LEU A 248 65.74 32.50 42.48
CA LEU A 248 67.13 32.87 42.84
C LEU A 248 68.10 33.04 41.67
N ASN A 249 67.81 32.49 40.49
CA ASN A 249 68.71 32.43 39.33
C ASN A 249 68.00 32.92 38.04
N GLN A 250 68.64 32.73 36.87
CA GLN A 250 68.06 33.03 35.55
C GLN A 250 66.78 32.21 35.27
N ALA A 251 65.92 32.70 34.38
CA ALA A 251 64.78 31.92 33.89
C ALA A 251 65.20 30.96 32.75
N ILE A 252 66.02 31.43 31.81
CA ILE A 252 66.57 30.60 30.73
C ILE A 252 68.05 30.94 30.56
N HIS A 253 68.90 29.92 30.56
CA HIS A 253 70.32 30.02 30.20
C HIS A 253 70.66 28.91 29.19
N LEU A 254 71.19 29.28 28.03
CA LEU A 254 71.69 28.34 27.01
C LEU A 254 73.15 28.66 26.67
N ASP A 255 74.03 27.64 26.60
CA ASP A 255 75.44 27.76 26.22
C ASP A 255 75.64 28.08 24.72
N ASP A 256 76.91 28.16 24.28
CA ASP A 256 77.39 28.67 22.99
C ASP A 256 76.58 28.18 21.76
N LYS A 257 76.30 29.13 20.84
CA LYS A 257 75.60 28.93 19.56
C LYS A 257 74.16 28.43 19.67
N SER A 258 73.54 28.54 20.84
CA SER A 258 72.14 28.14 21.02
C SER A 258 71.16 29.18 20.47
N THR A 259 69.98 28.75 20.00
CA THR A 259 69.00 29.63 19.36
C THR A 259 67.60 29.43 19.92
N MET A 260 66.89 30.53 20.21
CA MET A 260 65.49 30.54 20.61
C MET A 260 64.58 31.10 19.51
N TYR A 261 63.46 30.44 19.25
CA TYR A 261 62.43 30.88 18.30
C TYR A 261 61.06 30.94 18.99
N PHE A 262 60.53 32.14 19.18
CA PHE A 262 59.17 32.41 19.64
C PHE A 262 58.27 32.68 18.44
N LYS A 263 57.47 31.67 18.07
CA LYS A 263 56.67 31.64 16.83
C LYS A 263 55.36 32.42 16.99
N THR A 264 54.73 32.77 15.86
CA THR A 264 53.41 33.45 15.85
C THR A 264 52.41 32.79 16.80
N GLY A 265 51.80 33.59 17.69
CA GLY A 265 50.83 33.14 18.68
C GLY A 265 51.42 32.56 19.97
N SER A 266 52.75 32.37 20.05
CA SER A 266 53.41 31.90 21.27
C SER A 266 53.53 32.99 22.33
N VAL A 267 53.64 32.58 23.59
CA VAL A 267 53.87 33.44 24.75
C VAL A 267 55.08 32.94 25.52
N LEU A 268 56.01 33.84 25.84
CA LEU A 268 56.97 33.68 26.92
C LEU A 268 56.65 34.70 28.02
N LYS A 269 56.55 34.24 29.26
CA LYS A 269 56.75 35.02 30.47
C LYS A 269 57.92 34.41 31.22
N ALA A 270 59.02 35.14 31.33
CA ALA A 270 60.25 34.72 32.00
C ALA A 270 60.58 35.66 33.16
N VAL A 271 60.59 35.14 34.39
CA VAL A 271 60.87 35.90 35.61
C VAL A 271 62.11 35.34 36.31
N SER A 272 63.14 36.16 36.46
CA SER A 272 64.40 35.82 37.15
C SER A 272 64.49 36.53 38.50
N GLY A 273 64.81 35.74 39.53
CA GLY A 273 65.11 36.21 40.87
C GLY A 273 66.56 36.66 41.05
N ASP A 274 67.44 36.36 40.10
CA ASP A 274 68.88 36.65 40.18
C ASP A 274 69.18 38.13 40.48
N LYS A 275 70.25 38.38 41.22
CA LYS A 275 70.69 39.72 41.64
C LYS A 275 71.96 40.19 40.93
N VAL A 276 72.58 39.34 40.13
CA VAL A 276 73.74 39.65 39.29
C VAL A 276 73.37 39.43 37.82
N GLU A 277 72.94 38.22 37.46
CA GLU A 277 72.80 37.76 36.07
C GLU A 277 71.44 38.16 35.44
N GLU A 278 71.30 37.88 34.14
CA GLU A 278 70.12 38.16 33.34
C GLU A 278 68.91 37.27 33.64
N ALA A 279 67.81 37.47 32.90
CA ALA A 279 66.67 36.56 32.95
C ALA A 279 66.67 35.53 31.82
N VAL A 280 67.14 35.93 30.62
CA VAL A 280 67.14 35.10 29.42
C VAL A 280 68.45 35.29 28.66
N GLU A 281 69.23 34.22 28.52
CA GLU A 281 70.49 34.19 27.78
C GLU A 281 70.50 33.16 26.65
N ALA A 282 71.01 33.58 25.49
CA ALA A 282 71.51 32.71 24.43
C ALA A 282 73.01 32.98 24.17
N THR A 283 73.88 32.30 24.92
CA THR A 283 75.34 32.46 24.87
C THR A 283 75.84 32.22 23.46
N GLY A 284 76.64 33.14 22.91
CA GLY A 284 77.19 33.03 21.54
C GLY A 284 76.13 32.84 20.43
N GLY A 285 74.85 33.10 20.74
CA GLY A 285 73.72 32.62 19.96
C GLY A 285 72.62 33.66 19.81
N SER A 286 71.43 33.24 19.39
CA SER A 286 70.40 34.13 18.82
C SER A 286 69.00 33.93 19.41
N ILE A 287 68.21 35.00 19.46
CA ILE A 287 66.81 34.99 19.89
C ILE A 287 65.95 35.66 18.82
N PHE A 288 64.92 34.95 18.34
CA PHE A 288 63.98 35.42 17.33
C PHE A 288 62.55 35.41 17.87
N VAL A 289 61.95 36.59 17.98
CA VAL A 289 60.54 36.78 18.34
C VAL A 289 59.76 37.18 17.08
N GLU A 290 58.90 36.29 16.60
CA GLU A 290 58.16 36.46 15.35
C GLU A 290 56.88 37.31 15.52
N SER A 291 56.29 37.71 14.39
CA SER A 291 55.04 38.49 14.37
C SER A 291 53.92 37.75 15.10
N GLY A 292 53.21 38.43 15.99
CA GLY A 292 52.14 37.85 16.81
C GLY A 292 52.63 36.99 17.98
N ALA A 293 53.94 36.86 18.23
CA ALA A 293 54.45 36.29 19.47
C ALA A 293 54.45 37.33 20.61
N THR A 294 54.38 36.87 21.85
CA THR A 294 54.48 37.69 23.07
C THR A 294 55.73 37.30 23.85
N PHE A 295 56.60 38.27 24.14
CA PHE A 295 57.88 38.07 24.80
C PHE A 295 58.01 39.01 26.02
N GLU A 296 57.70 38.48 27.19
CA GLU A 296 57.69 39.20 28.46
C GLU A 296 58.84 38.68 29.35
N VAL A 297 59.72 39.59 29.77
CA VAL A 297 60.93 39.26 30.55
C VAL A 297 61.08 40.23 31.72
N GLU A 298 61.24 39.67 32.92
CA GLU A 298 61.46 40.38 34.17
C GLU A 298 62.76 39.91 34.83
N ALA A 299 63.75 40.80 34.95
CA ALA A 299 65.03 40.54 35.58
C ALA A 299 65.26 41.41 36.82
N ASN A 300 66.15 40.96 37.70
CA ASN A 300 66.56 41.66 38.92
C ASN A 300 68.10 41.84 39.04
N GLY A 301 68.86 41.41 38.03
CA GLY A 301 70.32 41.43 38.04
C GLY A 301 70.95 42.76 37.62
N THR A 302 72.24 42.90 37.90
CA THR A 302 73.08 44.03 37.46
C THR A 302 73.55 43.91 36.01
N GLN A 303 73.37 42.76 35.38
CA GLN A 303 73.49 42.58 33.94
C GLN A 303 72.23 43.08 33.20
N ALA A 304 72.17 42.91 31.88
CA ALA A 304 70.96 43.15 31.09
C ALA A 304 69.85 42.14 31.44
N ALA A 305 68.57 42.43 31.14
CA ALA A 305 67.50 41.45 31.31
C ALA A 305 67.52 40.34 30.26
N VAL A 306 67.94 40.67 29.03
CA VAL A 306 68.09 39.74 27.90
C VAL A 306 69.48 39.90 27.28
N ILE A 307 70.17 38.78 27.10
CA ILE A 307 71.51 38.69 26.53
C ILE A 307 71.51 37.67 25.38
N THR A 308 72.19 38.03 24.29
CA THR A 308 72.50 37.11 23.18
C THR A 308 73.97 37.27 22.79
N GLY A 309 74.50 36.37 21.97
CA GLY A 309 75.88 36.47 21.45
C GLY A 309 75.99 36.75 19.94
N ASP A 310 74.89 36.67 19.20
CA ASP A 310 74.82 36.87 17.75
C ASP A 310 73.68 37.84 17.38
N THR A 311 72.43 37.39 17.31
CA THR A 311 71.30 38.20 16.83
C THR A 311 70.12 38.17 17.79
N PHE A 312 69.61 39.35 18.18
CA PHE A 312 68.32 39.50 18.85
C PHE A 312 67.32 40.22 17.96
N LYS A 313 66.27 39.51 17.53
CA LYS A 313 65.23 40.06 16.64
C LYS A 313 63.87 40.10 17.32
N LEU A 314 63.29 41.29 17.36
CA LEU A 314 61.89 41.55 17.66
C LEU A 314 61.21 41.93 16.34
N ALA A 315 60.42 41.03 15.76
CA ALA A 315 59.80 41.25 14.44
C ALA A 315 58.57 42.17 14.51
N GLN A 316 58.23 42.81 13.39
CA GLN A 316 57.04 43.67 13.29
C GLN A 316 55.76 42.90 13.70
N GLY A 317 54.96 43.50 14.58
CA GLY A 317 53.74 42.88 15.13
C GLY A 317 53.99 41.87 16.25
N SER A 318 55.23 41.69 16.73
CA SER A 318 55.48 41.04 18.02
C SER A 318 55.08 41.96 19.18
N ASN A 319 54.68 41.38 20.31
CA ASN A 319 54.43 42.08 21.56
C ASN A 319 55.59 41.80 22.50
N PHE A 320 56.23 42.83 23.06
CA PHE A 320 57.33 42.63 23.99
C PHE A 320 57.30 43.60 25.15
N SER A 321 57.71 43.10 26.32
CA SER A 321 57.93 43.89 27.53
C SER A 321 59.15 43.32 28.25
N ILE A 322 60.29 43.98 28.11
CA ILE A 322 61.57 43.55 28.67
C ILE A 322 61.95 44.56 29.75
N THR A 323 62.00 44.09 31.01
CA THR A 323 62.18 44.93 32.19
C THR A 323 63.31 44.39 33.05
N ASN A 324 64.27 45.23 33.41
CA ASN A 324 65.14 45.01 34.55
C ASN A 324 64.74 45.94 35.69
N PHE A 325 64.39 45.38 36.85
CA PHE A 325 64.01 46.13 38.04
C PHE A 325 65.23 46.67 38.81
N ASN A 326 66.44 46.19 38.53
CA ASN A 326 67.67 46.69 39.10
C ASN A 326 68.06 48.03 38.46
N ALA A 327 68.31 49.07 39.27
CA ALA A 327 68.79 50.36 38.74
C ALA A 327 70.20 50.26 38.10
N GLY A 328 70.94 49.19 38.39
CA GLY A 328 72.19 48.81 37.74
C GLY A 328 72.04 47.91 36.52
N GLY A 329 70.84 47.44 36.15
CA GLY A 329 70.65 46.54 35.00
C GLY A 329 69.94 47.20 33.82
N THR A 330 70.33 46.89 32.58
CA THR A 330 69.65 47.37 31.37
C THR A 330 68.56 46.39 30.91
N ALA A 331 67.67 46.82 30.01
CA ALA A 331 66.74 45.89 29.38
C ALA A 331 67.46 44.94 28.41
N LEU A 332 68.38 45.45 27.59
CA LEU A 332 69.07 44.71 26.54
C LEU A 332 70.59 44.75 26.73
N GLY A 333 71.27 43.68 26.35
CA GLY A 333 72.72 43.54 26.39
C GLY A 333 73.24 42.63 25.27
N ALA A 334 74.57 42.50 25.20
CA ALA A 334 75.26 41.51 24.39
C ALA A 334 76.20 40.69 25.27
N TYR A 335 76.48 39.44 24.90
CA TYR A 335 77.48 38.63 25.58
C TYR A 335 78.90 39.21 25.37
N ASN A 336 79.94 38.43 25.64
CA ASN A 336 81.32 38.75 25.27
C ASN A 336 81.52 38.91 23.74
N THR A 337 80.57 38.45 22.92
CA THR A 337 80.47 38.73 21.49
C THR A 337 79.38 39.77 21.21
N ASN A 338 79.60 40.63 20.21
CA ASN A 338 78.65 41.67 19.82
C ASN A 338 77.31 41.08 19.37
N THR A 339 76.19 41.65 19.84
CA THR A 339 74.84 41.30 19.37
C THR A 339 74.37 42.28 18.31
N ASN A 340 73.85 41.79 17.19
CA ASN A 340 73.02 42.59 16.28
C ASN A 340 71.56 42.58 16.74
N VAL A 341 71.01 43.75 17.05
CA VAL A 341 69.60 43.92 17.45
C VAL A 341 68.79 44.41 16.27
N ILE A 342 67.77 43.66 15.87
CA ILE A 342 66.76 44.07 14.89
C ILE A 342 65.45 44.31 15.64
N LEU A 343 65.08 45.58 15.80
CA LEU A 343 63.93 46.03 16.56
C LEU A 343 62.84 46.56 15.62
N GLN A 344 61.74 45.83 15.51
CA GLN A 344 60.60 46.19 14.66
C GLN A 344 59.30 46.23 15.46
N SER A 345 58.51 47.29 15.27
CA SER A 345 57.20 47.47 15.91
C SER A 345 56.25 48.19 14.96
N ASP A 346 55.02 47.72 14.86
CA ASP A 346 53.92 48.36 14.13
C ASP A 346 53.33 49.56 14.92
N LYS A 347 53.39 49.49 16.25
CA LYS A 347 52.80 50.46 17.20
C LYS A 347 53.80 51.43 17.81
N GLY A 348 55.08 51.32 17.45
CA GLY A 348 56.16 52.08 18.08
C GLY A 348 56.67 51.42 19.36
N VAL A 349 57.49 52.16 20.10
CA VAL A 349 58.22 51.65 21.28
C VAL A 349 58.12 52.65 22.42
N SER A 350 58.03 52.17 23.66
CA SER A 350 58.16 52.99 24.87
C SER A 350 59.32 52.50 25.73
N THR A 351 60.04 53.43 26.35
CA THR A 351 61.23 53.15 27.16
C THR A 351 61.21 53.88 28.49
N TRP A 352 61.71 53.23 29.52
CA TRP A 352 61.97 53.81 30.84
C TRP A 352 63.47 53.74 31.12
N ASP A 353 64.03 54.83 31.65
CA ASP A 353 65.40 54.84 32.14
C ASP A 353 65.53 53.93 33.38
N ARG A 354 66.72 53.36 33.60
CA ARG A 354 67.03 52.50 34.75
C ARG A 354 66.61 53.15 36.07
N GLY A 355 66.03 52.36 36.97
CA GLY A 355 65.50 52.85 38.25
C GLY A 355 64.14 53.57 38.15
N THR A 356 63.58 53.77 36.96
CA THR A 356 62.23 54.37 36.77
C THR A 356 61.18 53.39 36.22
N VAL A 357 61.54 52.11 36.06
CA VAL A 357 60.76 51.09 35.31
C VAL A 357 59.39 50.75 35.90
N THR A 358 59.16 51.11 37.17
CA THR A 358 57.88 50.98 37.88
C THR A 358 56.94 52.18 37.71
N ASN A 359 57.41 53.28 37.09
CA ASN A 359 56.57 54.44 36.80
C ASN A 359 55.54 54.10 35.73
N THR A 360 54.31 54.61 35.89
CA THR A 360 53.22 54.41 34.91
C THR A 360 53.46 55.13 33.58
N THR A 361 54.25 56.21 33.59
CA THR A 361 54.60 56.98 32.38
C THR A 361 56.02 56.61 31.93
N PRO A 362 56.25 56.29 30.65
CA PRO A 362 57.59 56.05 30.11
C PRO A 362 58.44 57.33 30.09
N THR A 363 59.76 57.18 30.19
CA THR A 363 60.72 58.27 30.04
C THR A 363 60.71 58.83 28.61
N ALA A 364 60.50 57.97 27.61
CA ALA A 364 60.31 58.35 26.22
C ALA A 364 59.39 57.35 25.50
N THR A 365 58.61 57.86 24.54
CA THR A 365 57.78 57.07 23.63
C THR A 365 58.11 57.48 22.20
N TYR A 366 58.23 56.49 21.32
CA TYR A 366 58.61 56.60 19.92
C TYR A 366 57.46 56.03 19.07
N PRO A 367 56.41 56.84 18.80
CA PRO A 367 55.18 56.36 18.19
C PRO A 367 55.33 56.04 16.70
N GLY A 368 54.40 55.22 16.19
CA GLY A 368 54.32 54.84 14.78
C GLY A 368 55.24 53.67 14.39
N VAL A 369 55.15 53.24 13.14
CA VAL A 369 55.92 52.09 12.64
C VAL A 369 57.43 52.32 12.78
N LEU A 370 58.07 51.52 13.62
CA LEU A 370 59.48 51.59 13.95
C LEU A 370 60.19 50.35 13.38
N ASN A 371 61.27 50.58 12.65
CA ASN A 371 62.22 49.59 12.20
C ASN A 371 63.61 50.16 12.51
N ALA A 372 64.39 49.46 13.34
CA ALA A 372 65.71 49.88 13.77
C ALA A 372 66.66 48.68 13.80
N GLU A 373 67.93 48.92 13.47
CA GLU A 373 69.00 47.94 13.54
C GLU A 373 70.24 48.57 14.17
N PHE A 374 70.85 47.90 15.15
CA PHE A 374 72.02 48.39 15.88
C PHE A 374 72.79 47.27 16.57
N THR A 375 74.09 47.47 16.78
CA THR A 375 74.98 46.50 17.43
C THR A 375 75.23 46.84 18.90
N LEU A 376 75.11 45.87 19.80
CA LEU A 376 75.45 45.96 21.23
C LEU A 376 76.78 45.23 21.53
N ASN A 377 77.49 45.66 22.58
CA ASN A 377 78.91 45.27 22.79
C ASN A 377 79.28 44.72 24.18
N THR A 378 78.34 44.66 25.14
CA THR A 378 78.53 44.08 26.48
C THR A 378 77.16 43.93 27.16
N TYR A 379 77.11 43.15 28.23
CA TYR A 379 75.94 42.84 29.05
C TYR A 379 75.82 43.73 30.28
N THR A 380 76.87 44.51 30.57
CA THR A 380 76.96 45.36 31.76
C THR A 380 76.28 46.72 31.56
N THR A 381 76.16 47.49 32.64
CA THR A 381 75.76 48.92 32.62
C THR A 381 76.40 49.79 31.54
N ALA A 382 77.59 49.41 31.05
CA ALA A 382 78.38 50.13 30.08
C ALA A 382 78.02 49.83 28.61
N VAL A 383 76.97 49.03 28.35
CA VAL A 383 76.49 48.70 27.01
C VAL A 383 76.18 49.94 26.17
N LYS A 384 76.63 49.91 24.91
CA LYS A 384 76.42 50.96 23.92
C LYS A 384 75.86 50.36 22.64
N GLN A 385 74.93 51.07 22.02
CA GLN A 385 74.53 50.79 20.65
C GLN A 385 75.45 51.49 19.63
N THR A 386 75.92 50.73 18.63
CA THR A 386 76.71 51.21 17.47
C THR A 386 76.02 50.77 16.17
N ASN A 387 76.54 51.18 15.00
CA ASN A 387 75.97 50.87 13.67
C ASN A 387 74.47 51.22 13.55
N PHE A 388 74.02 52.23 14.28
CA PHE A 388 72.61 52.49 14.52
C PHE A 388 71.90 53.06 13.29
N THR A 389 70.84 52.38 12.85
CA THR A 389 69.93 52.86 11.82
C THR A 389 68.48 52.76 12.31
N SER A 390 67.63 53.72 11.95
CA SER A 390 66.17 53.59 12.15
C SER A 390 65.40 54.50 11.21
N ASN A 391 64.18 54.09 10.86
CA ASN A 391 63.20 54.93 10.17
C ASN A 391 62.54 55.99 11.10
N ASN A 392 62.70 55.89 12.42
CA ASN A 392 62.09 56.79 13.39
C ASN A 392 63.12 57.81 13.92
N THR A 393 63.01 59.07 13.49
CA THR A 393 63.96 60.14 13.85
C THR A 393 64.04 60.42 15.35
N GLN A 394 62.94 60.25 16.10
CA GLN A 394 62.95 60.44 17.56
C GLN A 394 63.76 59.32 18.23
N PHE A 395 63.59 58.08 17.77
CA PHE A 395 64.36 56.93 18.25
C PHE A 395 65.85 57.10 17.97
N THR A 396 66.22 57.47 16.74
CA THR A 396 67.62 57.75 16.34
C THR A 396 68.30 58.83 17.18
N ASN A 397 67.58 59.87 17.59
CA ASN A 397 68.17 61.00 18.31
C ASN A 397 68.24 60.81 19.84
N ALA A 398 67.37 59.99 20.43
CA ALA A 398 67.20 59.93 21.89
C ALA A 398 67.36 58.54 22.52
N TYR A 399 67.20 57.44 21.78
CA TYR A 399 67.30 56.10 22.36
C TYR A 399 68.72 55.80 22.85
N ASN A 400 68.82 55.15 24.02
CA ASN A 400 70.09 54.78 24.62
C ASN A 400 69.95 53.46 25.40
N THR A 401 70.53 52.38 24.88
CA THR A 401 70.44 51.06 25.50
C THR A 401 71.05 51.04 26.90
N GLY A 402 72.21 51.70 27.07
CA GLY A 402 72.90 51.83 28.36
C GLY A 402 72.15 52.61 29.44
N LYS A 403 71.10 53.37 29.07
CA LYS A 403 70.18 54.02 30.02
C LYS A 403 68.84 53.29 30.19
N THR A 404 68.44 52.48 29.22
CA THR A 404 67.11 51.87 29.18
C THR A 404 67.03 50.69 30.15
N GLY A 405 66.24 50.81 31.22
CA GLY A 405 65.93 49.71 32.16
C GLY A 405 64.70 48.90 31.73
N LYS A 406 63.78 49.50 30.98
CA LYS A 406 62.61 48.82 30.40
C LYS A 406 62.31 49.29 29.00
N ILE A 407 61.96 48.37 28.12
CA ILE A 407 61.52 48.62 26.75
C ILE A 407 60.26 47.81 26.45
N THR A 408 59.26 48.45 25.83
CA THR A 408 58.00 47.80 25.44
C THR A 408 57.62 48.11 23.98
N GLY A 409 56.90 47.20 23.35
CA GLY A 409 56.41 47.31 21.98
C GLY A 409 55.22 46.39 21.71
N GLY A 410 54.60 46.53 20.52
CA GLY A 410 53.33 45.88 20.22
C GLY A 410 52.22 46.34 21.16
N SER A 411 51.43 45.41 21.71
CA SER A 411 50.37 45.70 22.69
C SER A 411 50.85 46.46 23.93
N PHE A 412 52.09 46.26 24.38
CA PHE A 412 52.67 46.90 25.57
C PHE A 412 53.15 48.35 25.36
N SER A 413 53.01 48.91 24.15
CA SER A 413 53.34 50.32 23.85
C SER A 413 52.16 51.11 23.25
N LEU A 414 50.93 50.59 23.34
CA LEU A 414 49.74 51.35 22.96
C LEU A 414 49.58 52.59 23.84
N SER A 415 49.24 53.73 23.23
CA SER A 415 48.78 54.87 24.03
C SER A 415 47.38 54.59 24.56
N VAL A 416 46.99 55.24 25.66
CA VAL A 416 45.61 55.22 26.18
C VAL A 416 44.59 55.63 25.10
N GLN A 417 45.00 56.41 24.10
CA GLN A 417 44.16 56.82 22.98
C GLN A 417 43.91 55.66 22.00
N ASP A 418 44.92 54.84 21.73
CA ASP A 418 44.80 53.68 20.84
C ASP A 418 44.01 52.54 21.51
N GLU A 419 44.19 52.36 22.82
CA GLU A 419 43.36 51.48 23.65
C GLU A 419 41.89 51.94 23.63
N ALA A 420 41.64 53.24 23.83
CA ALA A 420 40.30 53.81 23.75
C ALA A 420 39.67 53.67 22.34
N ARG A 421 40.43 53.93 21.27
CA ARG A 421 39.96 53.71 19.89
C ARG A 421 39.63 52.24 19.62
N THR A 422 40.44 51.31 20.14
CA THR A 422 40.22 49.86 19.98
C THR A 422 38.94 49.43 20.69
N ILE A 423 38.81 49.69 22.00
CA ILE A 423 37.66 49.21 22.79
C ILE A 423 36.34 49.85 22.34
N VAL A 424 36.34 51.11 21.89
CA VAL A 424 35.15 51.78 21.35
C VAL A 424 34.74 51.17 20.02
N ASN A 425 35.67 50.90 19.10
CA ASN A 425 35.37 50.20 17.85
C ASN A 425 34.86 48.78 18.11
N GLU A 426 35.34 48.11 19.17
CA GLU A 426 34.86 46.78 19.56
C GLU A 426 33.41 46.73 20.05
N LEU A 427 32.77 47.86 20.37
CA LEU A 427 31.33 47.92 20.66
C LEU A 427 30.47 47.68 19.40
N PHE A 428 31.05 47.89 18.20
CA PHE A 428 30.35 47.88 16.91
C PHE A 428 30.72 46.68 16.04
N THR A 429 29.82 46.29 15.12
CA THR A 429 30.08 45.20 14.18
C THR A 429 31.10 45.56 13.10
N ASP A 430 31.14 46.84 12.71
CA ASP A 430 31.99 47.37 11.65
C ASP A 430 32.27 48.87 11.84
N SER A 431 33.03 49.45 10.91
CA SER A 431 33.46 50.85 10.94
C SER A 431 32.35 51.88 10.66
N THR A 432 31.15 51.47 10.22
CA THR A 432 30.01 52.38 10.03
C THR A 432 29.36 52.78 11.36
N LYS A 433 29.55 51.96 12.41
CA LYS A 433 29.02 52.17 13.77
C LYS A 433 27.49 52.30 13.85
N THR A 434 26.78 51.79 12.85
CA THR A 434 25.31 51.76 12.82
C THR A 434 24.71 50.59 13.59
N ILE A 435 25.50 49.56 13.90
CA ILE A 435 25.07 48.34 14.58
C ILE A 435 26.10 47.97 15.67
N ILE A 436 25.63 47.79 16.91
CA ILE A 436 26.44 47.25 18.01
C ILE A 436 26.52 45.72 17.94
N LYS A 437 27.61 45.14 18.46
CA LYS A 437 27.72 43.68 18.57
C LYS A 437 26.63 43.10 19.46
N THR A 438 26.31 41.81 19.26
CA THR A 438 25.39 41.06 20.14
C THR A 438 25.89 41.02 21.59
N THR A 439 27.21 40.93 21.77
CA THR A 439 27.94 40.96 23.06
C THR A 439 28.01 42.33 23.71
N THR A 440 27.65 43.42 23.02
CA THR A 440 27.63 44.77 23.59
C THR A 440 26.49 44.88 24.60
N THR A 441 26.87 45.21 25.84
CA THR A 441 26.04 45.40 27.04
C THR A 441 26.35 46.75 27.70
N GLN A 442 25.57 47.14 28.70
CA GLN A 442 25.83 48.38 29.45
C GLN A 442 27.24 48.37 30.06
N THR A 443 27.62 47.26 30.71
CA THR A 443 28.93 47.08 31.33
C THR A 443 30.10 47.24 30.35
N THR A 444 29.95 46.79 29.09
CA THR A 444 31.00 46.99 28.07
C THR A 444 31.09 48.44 27.59
N ILE A 445 29.96 49.16 27.52
CA ILE A 445 29.94 50.58 27.19
C ILE A 445 30.54 51.40 28.34
N ASP A 446 30.18 51.10 29.59
CA ASP A 446 30.73 51.73 30.79
C ASP A 446 32.26 51.51 30.90
N ALA A 447 32.74 50.31 30.57
CA ALA A 447 34.16 50.00 30.52
C ALA A 447 34.90 50.80 29.42
N ALA A 448 34.33 50.89 28.22
CA ALA A 448 34.88 51.70 27.14
C ALA A 448 34.90 53.20 27.52
N GLN A 449 33.81 53.72 28.10
CA GLN A 449 33.71 55.08 28.64
C GLN A 449 34.80 55.36 29.68
N ALA A 450 35.10 54.41 30.57
CA ALA A 450 36.14 54.55 31.58
C ALA A 450 37.56 54.66 31.00
N ILE A 451 37.82 54.11 29.80
CA ILE A 451 39.08 54.29 29.07
C ILE A 451 39.06 55.61 28.27
N VAL A 452 37.96 55.94 27.60
CA VAL A 452 37.77 57.25 26.92
C VAL A 452 37.98 58.43 27.87
N ASN A 453 37.54 58.31 29.12
CA ASN A 453 37.75 59.32 30.17
C ASN A 453 39.24 59.55 30.53
N LYS A 454 40.13 58.58 30.26
CA LYS A 454 41.58 58.69 30.49
C LYS A 454 42.33 59.30 29.29
N VAL A 455 41.68 59.45 28.14
CA VAL A 455 42.28 60.08 26.94
C VAL A 455 42.56 61.55 27.22
N THR A 456 43.83 61.95 27.10
CA THR A 456 44.27 63.33 27.38
C THR A 456 44.02 64.29 26.22
N ASP A 457 44.09 63.82 24.97
CA ASP A 457 43.74 64.62 23.79
C ASP A 457 42.23 64.91 23.74
N ALA A 458 41.89 66.20 23.77
CA ALA A 458 40.50 66.64 23.83
C ALA A 458 39.72 66.37 22.52
N THR A 459 40.40 66.36 21.37
CA THR A 459 39.79 66.09 20.06
C THR A 459 39.44 64.61 19.95
N VAL A 460 40.41 63.74 20.24
CA VAL A 460 40.23 62.28 20.20
C VAL A 460 39.18 61.82 21.21
N ARG A 461 39.19 62.39 22.43
CA ARG A 461 38.17 62.10 23.44
C ARG A 461 36.76 62.50 22.97
N ALA A 462 36.61 63.62 22.28
CA ALA A 462 35.31 64.07 21.76
C ALA A 462 34.78 63.20 20.61
N GLU A 463 35.65 62.72 19.72
CA GLU A 463 35.29 61.74 18.68
C GLU A 463 34.76 60.45 19.33
N LEU A 464 35.52 59.90 20.28
CA LEU A 464 35.19 58.64 20.94
C LEU A 464 33.97 58.75 21.85
N GLN A 465 33.72 59.90 22.46
CA GLN A 465 32.50 60.14 23.22
C GLN A 465 31.26 60.02 22.32
N LYS A 466 31.30 60.61 21.12
CA LYS A 466 30.18 60.51 20.17
C LYS A 466 29.91 59.07 19.75
N ASP A 467 30.96 58.26 19.61
CA ASP A 467 30.82 56.82 19.36
C ASP A 467 30.20 56.09 20.57
N ILE A 468 30.63 56.38 21.80
CA ILE A 468 30.00 55.85 23.04
C ILE A 468 28.51 56.20 23.09
N ASP A 469 28.15 57.46 22.86
CA ASP A 469 26.77 57.93 22.86
C ASP A 469 25.93 57.21 21.79
N THR A 470 26.54 56.92 20.63
CA THR A 470 25.92 56.14 19.54
C THR A 470 25.71 54.69 19.95
N ALA A 471 26.71 54.04 20.56
CA ALA A 471 26.59 52.68 21.08
C ALA A 471 25.51 52.58 22.17
N GLN A 472 25.42 53.58 23.05
CA GLN A 472 24.41 53.65 24.10
C GLN A 472 23.00 53.80 23.53
N SER A 473 22.82 54.65 22.52
CA SER A 473 21.55 54.82 21.81
C SER A 473 21.10 53.51 21.15
N LEU A 474 22.02 52.83 20.46
CA LEU A 474 21.76 51.53 19.83
C LEU A 474 21.47 50.42 20.85
N LEU A 475 22.14 50.41 22.01
CA LEU A 475 21.85 49.48 23.09
C LEU A 475 20.46 49.73 23.69
N ASN A 476 20.09 50.99 23.91
CA ASN A 476 18.77 51.36 24.38
C ASN A 476 17.68 50.91 23.38
N ALA A 477 17.90 51.12 22.08
CA ALA A 477 16.99 50.66 21.03
C ALA A 477 16.89 49.12 20.97
N LYS A 478 18.02 48.40 21.07
CA LYS A 478 18.07 46.93 21.14
C LYS A 478 17.29 46.39 22.34
N ASN A 479 17.50 46.98 23.52
CA ASN A 479 16.79 46.60 24.75
C ASN A 479 15.29 46.87 24.64
N GLU A 480 14.88 48.00 24.06
CA GLU A 480 13.48 48.33 23.84
C GLU A 480 12.83 47.38 22.83
N GLN A 481 13.52 47.03 21.74
CA GLN A 481 13.07 46.01 20.78
C GLN A 481 12.89 44.64 21.46
N THR A 482 13.77 44.27 22.39
CA THR A 482 13.61 43.04 23.20
C THR A 482 12.33 43.10 24.05
N LYS A 483 12.06 44.20 24.77
CA LYS A 483 10.80 44.34 25.53
C LYS A 483 9.58 44.29 24.61
N GLN A 484 9.60 44.99 23.48
CA GLN A 484 8.50 44.97 22.49
C GLN A 484 8.23 43.56 21.99
N THR A 485 9.29 42.76 21.82
CA THR A 485 9.17 41.35 21.41
C THR A 485 8.51 40.52 22.50
N THR A 486 8.94 40.66 23.77
CA THR A 486 8.32 40.00 24.93
C THR A 486 6.85 40.38 25.09
N ALA A 487 6.51 41.66 24.97
CA ALA A 487 5.14 42.15 25.08
C ALA A 487 4.27 41.67 23.92
N ASN A 488 4.78 41.70 22.69
CA ASN A 488 4.11 41.14 21.53
C ASN A 488 3.84 39.64 21.68
N THR A 489 4.79 38.86 22.17
CA THR A 489 4.56 37.43 22.46
C THR A 489 3.48 37.25 23.53
N ALA A 490 3.59 37.97 24.66
CA ALA A 490 2.64 37.86 25.76
C ALA A 490 1.20 38.23 25.37
N VAL A 491 1.01 39.25 24.53
CA VAL A 491 -0.31 39.62 23.97
C VAL A 491 -0.81 38.60 22.96
N LYS A 492 0.04 38.16 22.03
CA LYS A 492 -0.32 37.15 21.02
C LYS A 492 -0.77 35.85 21.65
N GLU A 493 -0.07 35.38 22.68
CA GLU A 493 -0.36 34.12 23.37
C GLU A 493 -1.75 34.08 24.05
N LEU A 494 -2.43 35.23 24.21
CA LEU A 494 -3.82 35.30 24.68
C LEU A 494 -4.82 34.82 23.63
N PHE A 495 -4.44 34.83 22.35
CA PHE A 495 -5.31 34.56 21.21
C PHE A 495 -5.14 33.15 20.64
N THR A 496 -6.19 32.65 19.99
CA THR A 496 -6.14 31.37 19.27
C THR A 496 -5.09 31.45 18.15
N ASN A 497 -4.24 30.43 18.05
CA ASN A 497 -3.10 30.36 17.11
C ASN A 497 -2.07 31.50 17.24
N ASP A 498 -1.98 32.13 18.42
CA ASP A 498 -1.08 33.26 18.70
C ASP A 498 -1.31 34.48 17.76
N ASP A 499 -2.57 34.65 17.33
CA ASP A 499 -2.98 35.66 16.35
C ASP A 499 -4.14 36.54 16.86
N PRO A 500 -3.88 37.81 17.24
CA PRO A 500 -4.91 38.79 17.58
C PRO A 500 -5.97 39.01 16.49
N SER A 501 -5.67 38.71 15.22
CA SER A 501 -6.63 38.82 14.12
C SER A 501 -7.71 37.72 14.14
N SER A 502 -7.47 36.61 14.85
CA SER A 502 -8.37 35.44 14.95
C SER A 502 -9.76 35.74 15.54
N ASN A 503 -9.90 36.87 16.25
CA ASN A 503 -11.11 37.25 17.01
C ASN A 503 -11.55 36.21 18.06
N SER A 504 -10.63 35.36 18.53
CA SER A 504 -10.88 34.32 19.53
C SER A 504 -9.72 34.21 20.51
N ILE A 505 -10.01 34.10 21.81
CA ILE A 505 -9.00 33.88 22.85
C ILE A 505 -8.80 32.38 23.13
N LYS A 506 -7.64 31.99 23.68
CA LYS A 506 -7.43 30.62 24.15
C LYS A 506 -8.32 30.32 25.36
N THR A 507 -8.67 29.05 25.57
CA THR A 507 -9.38 28.60 26.79
C THR A 507 -8.57 28.81 28.08
N THR A 508 -7.25 28.95 27.97
CA THR A 508 -6.33 29.29 29.07
C THR A 508 -6.20 30.79 29.33
N THR A 509 -6.82 31.65 28.52
CA THR A 509 -6.76 33.10 28.67
C THR A 509 -7.75 33.53 29.74
N ASP A 510 -7.24 33.70 30.96
CA ASP A 510 -7.97 34.25 32.09
C ASP A 510 -7.57 35.71 32.35
N GLN A 511 -8.16 36.32 33.39
CA GLN A 511 -7.83 37.69 33.77
C GLN A 511 -6.35 37.85 34.13
N LYS A 512 -5.74 36.84 34.77
CA LYS A 512 -4.35 36.86 35.19
C LYS A 512 -3.38 36.81 33.99
N ALA A 513 -3.74 36.12 32.91
CA ALA A 513 -3.00 36.13 31.66
C ALA A 513 -2.99 37.54 31.03
N ILE A 514 -4.16 38.20 30.97
CA ILE A 514 -4.29 39.58 30.49
C ILE A 514 -3.50 40.55 31.39
N ASP A 515 -3.65 40.47 32.71
CA ASP A 515 -2.93 41.32 33.67
C ASP A 515 -1.40 41.12 33.59
N ASN A 516 -0.93 39.93 33.20
CA ASN A 516 0.48 39.66 32.98
C ASN A 516 0.98 40.22 31.65
N ALA A 517 0.19 40.14 30.58
CA ALA A 517 0.49 40.82 29.32
C ALA A 517 0.53 42.36 29.50
N GLN A 518 -0.42 42.94 30.26
CA GLN A 518 -0.42 44.38 30.58
C GLN A 518 0.92 44.83 31.19
N LYS A 519 1.46 44.10 32.18
CA LYS A 519 2.76 44.41 32.81
C LYS A 519 3.92 44.44 31.81
N THR A 520 3.85 43.64 30.73
CA THR A 520 4.87 43.66 29.67
C THR A 520 4.71 44.85 28.72
N ILE A 521 3.49 45.34 28.50
CA ILE A 521 3.21 46.56 27.75
C ILE A 521 3.61 47.80 28.57
N ASP A 522 3.33 47.81 29.87
CA ASP A 522 3.56 48.95 30.76
C ASP A 522 5.02 49.42 30.74
N VAL A 523 5.97 48.48 30.68
CA VAL A 523 7.43 48.75 30.65
C VAL A 523 7.98 49.21 29.30
N LEU A 524 7.15 49.26 28.25
CA LEU A 524 7.51 49.80 26.93
C LEU A 524 7.54 51.32 26.94
N ALA A 525 8.42 51.90 26.12
CA ALA A 525 8.41 53.31 25.80
C ALA A 525 7.13 53.71 25.04
N PRO A 526 6.63 54.95 25.18
CA PRO A 526 5.47 55.43 24.42
C PRO A 526 5.72 55.40 22.89
N GLY A 527 4.74 54.94 22.12
CA GLY A 527 4.80 54.89 20.67
C GLY A 527 3.87 53.82 20.08
N SER A 528 3.74 53.82 18.74
CA SER A 528 2.74 53.03 18.01
C SER A 528 2.76 51.52 18.27
N VAL A 529 3.91 50.94 18.64
CA VAL A 529 3.99 49.52 19.03
C VAL A 529 3.31 49.27 20.36
N LYS A 530 3.49 50.15 21.35
CA LYS A 530 2.79 50.08 22.64
C LYS A 530 1.29 50.25 22.44
N ASP A 531 0.89 51.24 21.63
CA ASP A 531 -0.51 51.55 21.33
C ASP A 531 -1.21 50.38 20.61
N GLY A 532 -0.53 49.74 19.64
CA GLY A 532 -1.05 48.57 18.93
C GLY A 532 -1.20 47.34 19.83
N LEU A 533 -0.21 47.06 20.67
CA LEU A 533 -0.28 45.95 21.63
C LEU A 533 -1.34 46.18 22.71
N GLN A 534 -1.57 47.44 23.13
CA GLN A 534 -2.66 47.77 24.05
C GLN A 534 -4.03 47.53 23.38
N ALA A 535 -4.21 47.93 22.11
CA ALA A 535 -5.46 47.69 21.38
C ALA A 535 -5.76 46.18 21.21
N ASP A 536 -4.73 45.35 20.96
CA ASP A 536 -4.88 43.90 20.94
C ASP A 536 -5.17 43.33 22.34
N LEU A 537 -4.57 43.87 23.40
CA LEU A 537 -4.87 43.44 24.78
C LEU A 537 -6.30 43.80 25.22
N ASP A 538 -6.75 45.01 24.91
CA ASP A 538 -8.12 45.48 25.14
C ASP A 538 -9.12 44.61 24.37
N LYS A 539 -8.76 44.16 23.16
CA LYS A 539 -9.54 43.19 22.39
C LYS A 539 -9.63 41.83 23.08
N ALA A 540 -8.53 41.32 23.64
CA ALA A 540 -8.54 40.08 24.42
C ALA A 540 -9.43 40.21 25.68
N GLN A 541 -9.39 41.34 26.37
CA GLN A 541 -10.26 41.63 27.51
C GLN A 541 -11.74 41.63 27.11
N ASN A 542 -12.10 42.33 26.04
CA ASN A 542 -13.48 42.35 25.53
C ASN A 542 -13.99 40.95 25.15
N LEU A 543 -13.14 40.11 24.55
CA LEU A 543 -13.47 38.71 24.23
C LEU A 543 -13.63 37.84 25.49
N LEU A 544 -12.79 38.04 26.50
CA LEU A 544 -12.90 37.34 27.78
C LEU A 544 -14.20 37.71 28.51
N ASP A 545 -14.55 38.99 28.54
CA ASP A 545 -15.77 39.44 29.20
C ASP A 545 -17.04 39.05 28.43
N ALA A 546 -16.98 39.02 27.09
CA ALA A 546 -18.04 38.43 26.28
C ALA A 546 -18.21 36.91 26.54
N SER A 547 -17.10 36.18 26.72
CA SER A 547 -17.13 34.75 27.07
C SER A 547 -17.74 34.51 28.46
N LYS A 548 -17.34 35.29 29.48
CA LYS A 548 -17.96 35.26 30.82
C LYS A 548 -19.46 35.57 30.77
N ALA A 549 -19.87 36.58 29.98
CA ALA A 549 -21.27 36.95 29.80
C ALA A 549 -22.07 35.85 29.09
N GLN A 550 -21.52 35.19 28.06
CA GLN A 550 -22.16 34.07 27.39
C GLN A 550 -22.30 32.86 28.33
N ALA A 551 -21.29 32.54 29.14
CA ALA A 551 -21.37 31.46 30.13
C ALA A 551 -22.47 31.72 31.17
N ALA A 552 -22.61 32.97 31.64
CA ALA A 552 -23.70 33.37 32.54
C ALA A 552 -25.09 33.31 31.88
N ALA A 553 -25.18 33.67 30.59
CA ALA A 553 -26.40 33.54 29.80
C ALA A 553 -26.78 32.05 29.58
N ASP A 554 -25.82 31.20 29.22
CA ASP A 554 -26.03 29.76 29.03
C ASP A 554 -26.43 29.07 30.33
N GLN A 555 -25.83 29.44 31.47
CA GLN A 555 -26.23 28.96 32.78
C GLN A 555 -27.65 29.41 33.18
N SER A 556 -28.08 30.58 32.73
CA SER A 556 -29.45 31.09 32.93
C SER A 556 -30.45 30.37 32.02
N GLN A 557 -30.10 30.16 30.74
CA GLN A 557 -30.90 29.40 29.79
C GLN A 557 -30.99 27.93 30.19
N LYS A 558 -29.95 27.35 30.81
CA LYS A 558 -30.00 26.00 31.42
C LYS A 558 -31.12 25.90 32.47
N ALA A 559 -31.37 26.95 33.26
CA ALA A 559 -32.47 26.95 34.23
C ALA A 559 -33.85 26.97 33.55
N VAL A 560 -34.00 27.71 32.43
CA VAL A 560 -35.22 27.72 31.61
C VAL A 560 -35.47 26.36 30.96
N ALA A 561 -34.45 25.80 30.31
CA ALA A 561 -34.51 24.48 29.68
C ALA A 561 -34.75 23.36 30.72
N SER A 562 -34.11 23.41 31.89
CA SER A 562 -34.38 22.49 33.00
C SER A 562 -35.83 22.58 33.47
N TYR A 563 -36.40 23.79 33.59
CA TYR A 563 -37.82 23.94 33.89
C TYR A 563 -38.70 23.29 32.80
N ALA A 564 -38.43 23.55 31.53
CA ALA A 564 -39.19 23.01 30.40
C ALA A 564 -39.15 21.46 30.37
N VAL A 565 -37.96 20.85 30.45
CA VAL A 565 -37.78 19.39 30.53
C VAL A 565 -38.48 18.82 31.74
N ASN A 566 -38.30 19.43 32.93
CA ASN A 566 -38.96 18.99 34.15
C ASN A 566 -40.50 18.99 34.00
N GLN A 567 -41.09 19.96 33.30
CA GLN A 567 -42.54 20.01 33.08
C GLN A 567 -43.10 18.85 32.22
N LEU A 568 -42.27 18.09 31.50
CA LEU A 568 -42.70 16.90 30.76
C LEU A 568 -43.04 15.71 31.68
N PHE A 569 -42.50 15.71 32.89
CA PHE A 569 -42.55 14.59 33.82
C PHE A 569 -43.56 14.79 34.96
N VAL A 570 -44.08 13.67 35.49
CA VAL A 570 -44.91 13.65 36.69
C VAL A 570 -44.15 14.27 37.88
N ASN A 571 -44.86 15.00 38.73
CA ASN A 571 -44.28 15.78 39.84
C ASN A 571 -43.23 16.83 39.42
N ASN A 572 -43.16 17.17 38.13
CA ASN A 572 -42.18 18.07 37.53
C ASN A 572 -40.71 17.63 37.76
N THR A 573 -40.43 16.32 37.65
CA THR A 573 -39.07 15.79 37.82
C THR A 573 -38.79 14.56 36.95
N PRO A 574 -37.70 14.53 36.15
CA PRO A 574 -37.28 13.38 35.35
C PRO A 574 -37.10 12.10 36.17
N SER A 575 -36.72 12.23 37.44
CA SER A 575 -36.59 11.11 38.39
C SER A 575 -37.91 10.39 38.73
N SER A 576 -39.05 10.89 38.28
CA SER A 576 -40.33 10.16 38.35
C SER A 576 -40.43 9.01 37.34
N ASP A 577 -39.58 9.02 36.29
CA ASP A 577 -39.58 8.09 35.15
C ASP A 577 -40.95 7.90 34.49
N ALA A 578 -41.80 8.93 34.56
CA ALA A 578 -43.15 8.93 34.02
C ALA A 578 -43.50 10.31 33.43
N ILE A 579 -44.00 10.35 32.21
CA ILE A 579 -44.46 11.59 31.57
C ILE A 579 -45.89 11.94 31.97
N LYS A 580 -46.24 13.24 31.93
CA LYS A 580 -47.62 13.68 32.13
C LYS A 580 -48.53 13.24 30.98
N ALA A 581 -49.83 13.16 31.24
CA ALA A 581 -50.84 12.94 30.19
C ALA A 581 -50.84 14.06 29.13
N SER A 582 -50.49 15.29 29.51
CA SER A 582 -50.35 16.46 28.63
C SER A 582 -49.01 16.52 27.88
N THR A 583 -48.10 15.57 28.09
CA THR A 583 -46.84 15.50 27.35
C THR A 583 -47.10 14.82 26.03
N ASP A 584 -46.95 15.57 24.94
CA ASP A 584 -47.03 15.14 23.54
C ASP A 584 -45.75 15.56 22.80
N GLN A 585 -45.71 15.37 21.47
CA GLN A 585 -44.52 15.71 20.69
C GLN A 585 -44.23 17.21 20.73
N ASP A 586 -45.26 18.06 20.59
CA ASP A 586 -45.13 19.51 20.65
C ASP A 586 -44.51 19.95 22.00
N ALA A 587 -44.90 19.33 23.12
CA ALA A 587 -44.30 19.62 24.43
C ALA A 587 -42.79 19.28 24.47
N ILE A 588 -42.38 18.15 23.88
CA ILE A 588 -40.97 17.73 23.80
C ILE A 588 -40.18 18.66 22.87
N ASP A 589 -40.70 18.96 21.68
CA ASP A 589 -40.07 19.83 20.69
C ASP A 589 -39.88 21.27 21.24
N ASN A 590 -40.84 21.77 22.03
CA ASN A 590 -40.69 23.05 22.74
C ASN A 590 -39.59 23.01 23.80
N ALA A 591 -39.42 21.89 24.52
CA ALA A 591 -38.33 21.73 25.48
C ALA A 591 -36.96 21.59 24.79
N GLN A 592 -36.88 20.89 23.64
CA GLN A 592 -35.70 20.89 22.76
C GLN A 592 -35.32 22.31 22.34
N ALA A 593 -36.29 23.12 21.92
CA ALA A 593 -36.04 24.50 21.51
C ALA A 593 -35.48 25.39 22.63
N GLU A 594 -35.76 25.10 23.91
CA GLU A 594 -35.11 25.79 25.04
C GLU A 594 -33.69 25.25 25.33
N ILE A 595 -33.43 23.94 25.13
CA ILE A 595 -32.08 23.35 25.21
C ILE A 595 -31.18 23.92 24.10
N ASP A 596 -31.71 24.08 22.89
CA ASP A 596 -30.96 24.51 21.71
C ASP A 596 -30.39 25.94 21.83
N LYS A 597 -31.07 26.81 22.58
CA LYS A 597 -30.63 28.19 22.88
C LYS A 597 -29.38 28.27 23.76
N ILE A 598 -29.07 27.22 24.52
CA ILE A 598 -27.80 27.12 25.28
C ILE A 598 -26.67 26.95 24.25
N LYS A 599 -25.57 27.71 24.34
CA LYS A 599 -24.42 27.53 23.44
C LYS A 599 -23.40 26.52 23.98
N ASP A 600 -23.13 26.51 25.27
CA ASP A 600 -22.32 25.49 25.93
C ASP A 600 -22.98 24.10 25.82
N SER A 601 -22.35 23.22 25.03
CA SER A 601 -22.82 21.84 24.82
C SER A 601 -22.70 20.96 26.06
N ALA A 602 -21.77 21.24 26.99
CA ALA A 602 -21.63 20.46 28.22
C ALA A 602 -22.85 20.67 29.15
N LEU A 603 -23.45 21.86 29.14
CA LEU A 603 -24.67 22.15 29.90
C LEU A 603 -25.93 21.50 29.32
N LYS A 604 -25.90 21.05 28.06
CA LYS A 604 -27.01 20.34 27.40
C LYS A 604 -27.11 18.87 27.78
N VAL A 605 -25.99 18.21 28.12
CA VAL A 605 -25.91 16.73 28.18
C VAL A 605 -26.99 16.10 29.07
N ASP A 606 -27.12 16.54 30.32
CA ASP A 606 -28.12 15.99 31.24
C ASP A 606 -29.56 16.32 30.81
N LEU A 607 -29.78 17.54 30.30
CA LEU A 607 -31.09 17.99 29.83
C LEU A 607 -31.55 17.23 28.59
N GLN A 608 -30.65 16.98 27.66
CA GLN A 608 -30.91 16.20 26.46
C GLN A 608 -31.20 14.75 26.84
N LYS A 609 -30.42 14.15 27.75
CA LYS A 609 -30.68 12.80 28.26
C LYS A 609 -32.07 12.68 28.91
N ASP A 610 -32.47 13.66 29.71
CA ASP A 610 -33.79 13.69 30.32
C ASP A 610 -34.90 13.94 29.29
N LEU A 611 -34.65 14.73 28.24
CA LEU A 611 -35.57 14.93 27.11
C LEU A 611 -35.73 13.64 26.27
N ASP A 612 -34.62 13.02 25.89
CA ASP A 612 -34.57 11.75 25.16
C ASP A 612 -35.33 10.68 25.96
N ARG A 613 -35.20 10.67 27.29
CA ARG A 613 -35.99 9.79 28.16
C ARG A 613 -37.49 10.12 28.16
N ALA A 614 -37.87 11.40 28.09
CA ALA A 614 -39.27 11.79 27.90
C ALA A 614 -39.81 11.33 26.54
N GLN A 615 -39.00 11.37 25.48
CA GLN A 615 -39.33 10.84 24.16
C GLN A 615 -39.49 9.31 24.18
N GLU A 616 -38.56 8.56 24.78
CA GLU A 616 -38.69 7.11 24.97
C GLU A 616 -40.01 6.74 25.68
N LEU A 617 -40.38 7.50 26.72
CA LEU A 617 -41.62 7.29 27.47
C LEU A 617 -42.87 7.68 26.66
N LEU A 618 -42.79 8.70 25.81
CA LEU A 618 -43.85 9.08 24.86
C LEU A 618 -44.04 7.99 23.79
N ASP A 619 -42.95 7.53 23.19
CA ASP A 619 -42.94 6.47 22.19
C ASP A 619 -43.44 5.15 22.78
N ALA A 620 -43.04 4.79 24.00
CA ALA A 620 -43.56 3.63 24.72
C ALA A 620 -45.06 3.75 25.00
N ARG A 621 -45.55 4.94 25.40
CA ARG A 621 -46.99 5.20 25.61
C ARG A 621 -47.77 5.09 24.30
N ASN A 622 -47.23 5.61 23.20
CA ASN A 622 -47.83 5.56 21.87
C ASN A 622 -47.85 4.12 21.33
N ALA A 623 -46.75 3.38 21.49
CA ALA A 623 -46.62 1.97 21.12
C ALA A 623 -47.55 1.08 21.94
N ALA A 624 -47.70 1.29 23.25
CA ALA A 624 -48.66 0.56 24.08
C ALA A 624 -50.11 0.87 23.67
N THR A 625 -50.41 2.12 23.32
CA THR A 625 -51.72 2.53 22.79
C THR A 625 -52.01 1.89 21.44
N GLU A 626 -50.99 1.74 20.60
CA GLU A 626 -51.09 1.06 19.30
C GLU A 626 -51.24 -0.45 19.44
N GLN A 627 -50.47 -1.10 20.31
CA GLN A 627 -50.60 -2.52 20.65
C GLN A 627 -52.01 -2.83 21.15
N ALA A 628 -52.60 -1.98 22.00
CA ALA A 628 -53.98 -2.16 22.47
C ALA A 628 -55.02 -2.12 21.33
N LYS A 629 -54.80 -1.32 20.27
CA LYS A 629 -55.65 -1.34 19.07
C LYS A 629 -55.40 -2.59 18.22
N GLN A 630 -54.13 -3.00 18.07
CA GLN A 630 -53.77 -4.22 17.35
C GLN A 630 -54.40 -5.45 18.01
N ASP A 631 -54.34 -5.55 19.34
CA ASP A 631 -54.94 -6.65 20.10
C ASP A 631 -56.47 -6.65 19.97
N ALA A 632 -57.11 -5.48 20.04
CA ALA A 632 -58.55 -5.35 19.85
C ALA A 632 -59.00 -5.71 18.43
N ALA A 633 -58.26 -5.23 17.41
CA ALA A 633 -58.51 -5.54 16.01
C ALA A 633 -58.25 -7.03 15.72
N LYS A 634 -57.13 -7.58 16.18
CA LYS A 634 -56.79 -9.00 16.06
C LYS A 634 -57.87 -9.88 16.67
N LYS A 635 -58.29 -9.58 17.90
CA LYS A 635 -59.37 -10.33 18.57
C LYS A 635 -60.66 -10.32 17.74
N ALA A 636 -61.08 -9.15 17.25
CA ALA A 636 -62.29 -9.03 16.45
C ALA A 636 -62.21 -9.79 15.12
N VAL A 637 -61.04 -9.78 14.46
CA VAL A 637 -60.78 -10.55 13.23
C VAL A 637 -60.72 -12.05 13.49
N ASP A 638 -60.01 -12.48 14.53
CA ASP A 638 -59.93 -13.88 14.95
C ASP A 638 -61.34 -14.45 15.22
N GLU A 639 -62.20 -13.68 15.89
CA GLU A 639 -63.59 -14.04 16.22
C GLU A 639 -64.54 -14.13 15.01
N LEU A 640 -64.14 -13.72 13.80
CA LEU A 640 -64.91 -13.99 12.56
C LEU A 640 -64.84 -15.46 12.13
N PHE A 641 -63.85 -16.21 12.62
CA PHE A 641 -63.51 -17.54 12.13
C PHE A 641 -63.80 -18.66 13.15
N ASN A 642 -63.91 -19.88 12.65
CA ASN A 642 -63.99 -21.07 13.50
C ASN A 642 -62.74 -21.21 14.38
N ASN A 643 -62.93 -21.73 15.60
CA ASN A 643 -61.90 -21.83 16.63
C ASN A 643 -61.19 -20.50 16.99
N ASN A 644 -61.79 -19.35 16.65
CA ASN A 644 -61.23 -18.02 16.82
C ASN A 644 -59.86 -17.86 16.13
N THR A 645 -59.74 -18.33 14.89
CA THR A 645 -58.49 -18.17 14.13
C THR A 645 -58.72 -18.16 12.60
N PRO A 646 -58.16 -17.18 11.86
CA PRO A 646 -58.20 -17.15 10.40
C PRO A 646 -57.56 -18.37 9.74
N SER A 647 -56.68 -19.08 10.47
CA SER A 647 -56.05 -20.34 10.00
C SER A 647 -57.02 -21.52 9.88
N SER A 648 -58.21 -21.45 10.51
CA SER A 648 -59.29 -22.41 10.28
C SER A 648 -59.88 -22.31 8.87
N ASN A 649 -59.61 -21.19 8.18
CA ASN A 649 -60.09 -20.81 6.86
C ASN A 649 -61.62 -20.93 6.65
N ALA A 650 -62.40 -21.01 7.73
CA ALA A 650 -63.83 -21.17 7.71
C ALA A 650 -64.47 -20.16 8.68
N ILE A 651 -65.44 -19.38 8.21
CA ILE A 651 -66.17 -18.44 9.06
C ILE A 651 -67.13 -19.17 10.01
N LYS A 652 -67.47 -18.55 11.14
CA LYS A 652 -68.50 -19.08 12.05
C LYS A 652 -69.88 -19.03 11.36
N PRO A 653 -70.84 -19.89 11.74
CA PRO A 653 -72.23 -19.79 11.27
C PRO A 653 -72.92 -18.46 11.61
N VAL A 654 -72.42 -17.73 12.61
CA VAL A 654 -72.92 -16.42 13.05
C VAL A 654 -72.18 -15.23 12.43
N THR A 655 -71.15 -15.46 11.62
CA THR A 655 -70.39 -14.39 10.97
C THR A 655 -71.21 -13.82 9.82
N ASP A 656 -71.76 -12.63 10.03
CA ASP A 656 -72.51 -11.86 9.04
C ASP A 656 -71.72 -10.62 8.58
N GLN A 657 -72.36 -9.74 7.80
CA GLN A 657 -71.71 -8.53 7.31
C GLN A 657 -71.38 -7.56 8.45
N ALA A 658 -72.25 -7.43 9.46
CA ALA A 658 -72.07 -6.49 10.56
C ALA A 658 -70.88 -6.89 11.46
N ALA A 659 -70.65 -8.20 11.66
CA ALA A 659 -69.47 -8.70 12.33
C ALA A 659 -68.17 -8.34 11.59
N ILE A 660 -68.15 -8.52 10.26
CA ILE A 660 -66.98 -8.21 9.42
C ILE A 660 -66.72 -6.69 9.39
N ASP A 661 -67.77 -5.88 9.23
CA ASP A 661 -67.65 -4.41 9.23
C ASP A 661 -67.16 -3.87 10.59
N ALA A 662 -67.58 -4.48 11.70
CA ALA A 662 -67.11 -4.12 13.04
C ALA A 662 -65.63 -4.47 13.27
N ALA A 663 -65.19 -5.65 12.82
CA ALA A 663 -63.78 -6.02 12.84
C ALA A 663 -62.95 -5.08 11.95
N LYS A 664 -63.43 -4.75 10.75
CA LYS A 664 -62.80 -3.79 9.84
C LYS A 664 -62.65 -2.41 10.48
N ALA A 665 -63.66 -1.90 11.17
CA ALA A 665 -63.60 -0.60 11.84
C ALA A 665 -62.58 -0.53 13.00
N LEU A 666 -62.14 -1.68 13.52
CA LEU A 666 -61.02 -1.78 14.47
C LEU A 666 -59.67 -1.88 13.74
N VAL A 667 -59.58 -2.69 12.68
CA VAL A 667 -58.40 -2.76 11.80
C VAL A 667 -58.07 -1.40 11.18
N ASP A 668 -59.08 -0.62 10.78
CA ASP A 668 -58.88 0.72 10.23
C ASP A 668 -58.28 1.73 11.23
N LYS A 669 -58.38 1.46 12.55
CA LYS A 669 -57.75 2.27 13.62
C LYS A 669 -56.30 1.86 13.93
N VAL A 670 -55.87 0.66 13.54
CA VAL A 670 -54.47 0.23 13.60
C VAL A 670 -53.64 1.15 12.71
N THR A 671 -52.52 1.64 13.22
CA THR A 671 -51.58 2.50 12.50
C THR A 671 -50.32 1.77 12.03
N ASP A 672 -49.95 0.65 12.65
CA ASP A 672 -48.94 -0.25 12.09
C ASP A 672 -49.43 -0.81 10.74
N SER A 673 -48.76 -0.42 9.66
CA SER A 673 -49.16 -0.78 8.30
C SER A 673 -49.03 -2.27 8.00
N THR A 674 -48.12 -2.99 8.67
CA THR A 674 -47.89 -4.42 8.45
C THR A 674 -48.94 -5.25 9.17
N VAL A 675 -49.21 -4.95 10.44
CA VAL A 675 -50.27 -5.61 11.22
C VAL A 675 -51.64 -5.27 10.65
N LYS A 676 -51.86 -4.00 10.24
CA LYS A 676 -53.08 -3.61 9.52
C LYS A 676 -53.27 -4.38 8.22
N ALA A 677 -52.23 -4.52 7.40
CA ALA A 677 -52.31 -5.27 6.15
C ALA A 677 -52.61 -6.76 6.38
N ALA A 678 -51.98 -7.38 7.39
CA ALA A 678 -52.24 -8.78 7.75
C ALA A 678 -53.69 -8.97 8.24
N LEU A 679 -54.15 -8.13 9.17
CA LEU A 679 -55.52 -8.21 9.68
C LEU A 679 -56.56 -7.85 8.62
N GLN A 680 -56.29 -6.92 7.70
CA GLN A 680 -57.17 -6.61 6.58
C GLN A 680 -57.24 -7.78 5.59
N ALA A 681 -56.14 -8.50 5.34
CA ALA A 681 -56.17 -9.70 4.50
C ALA A 681 -57.04 -10.82 5.11
N ASP A 682 -57.04 -10.95 6.45
CA ASP A 682 -57.94 -11.88 7.14
C ASP A 682 -59.41 -11.39 7.16
N VAL A 683 -59.67 -10.08 7.23
CA VAL A 683 -61.00 -9.49 6.99
C VAL A 683 -61.50 -9.79 5.56
N ASP A 684 -60.66 -9.57 4.55
CA ASP A 684 -60.98 -9.81 3.14
C ASP A 684 -61.23 -11.30 2.85
N LYS A 685 -60.52 -12.17 3.58
CA LYS A 685 -60.73 -13.63 3.57
C LYS A 685 -62.07 -14.02 4.20
N ALA A 686 -62.44 -13.43 5.34
CA ALA A 686 -63.75 -13.63 5.95
C ALA A 686 -64.88 -13.14 5.03
N GLN A 687 -64.70 -11.98 4.38
CA GLN A 687 -65.64 -11.45 3.40
C GLN A 687 -65.81 -12.39 2.20
N SER A 688 -64.70 -12.86 1.63
CA SER A 688 -64.72 -13.79 0.48
C SER A 688 -65.44 -15.10 0.80
N LEU A 689 -65.28 -15.62 2.02
CA LEU A 689 -65.99 -16.80 2.52
C LEU A 689 -67.49 -16.54 2.72
N LEU A 690 -67.86 -15.37 3.25
CA LEU A 690 -69.25 -14.97 3.44
C LEU A 690 -69.97 -14.75 2.10
N ASP A 691 -69.33 -14.09 1.15
CA ASP A 691 -69.88 -13.82 -0.18
C ASP A 691 -70.08 -15.12 -0.97
N ALA A 692 -69.10 -16.04 -0.94
CA ALA A 692 -69.24 -17.36 -1.54
C ALA A 692 -70.37 -18.16 -0.89
N LYS A 693 -70.50 -18.12 0.45
CA LYS A 693 -71.59 -18.79 1.16
C LYS A 693 -72.96 -18.20 0.77
N LYS A 694 -73.14 -16.88 0.81
CA LYS A 694 -74.39 -16.20 0.42
C LYS A 694 -74.79 -16.56 -1.01
N ALA A 695 -73.85 -16.46 -1.96
CA ALA A 695 -74.14 -16.72 -3.37
C ALA A 695 -74.57 -18.18 -3.62
N VAL A 696 -74.00 -19.14 -2.90
CA VAL A 696 -74.43 -20.56 -2.96
C VAL A 696 -75.78 -20.75 -2.30
N ASP A 697 -75.99 -20.21 -1.10
CA ASP A 697 -77.27 -20.28 -0.38
C ASP A 697 -78.42 -19.71 -1.24
N GLU A 698 -78.19 -18.59 -1.94
CA GLU A 698 -79.16 -17.91 -2.80
C GLU A 698 -79.53 -18.65 -4.09
N LEU A 699 -78.80 -19.69 -4.51
CA LEU A 699 -79.24 -20.58 -5.59
C LEU A 699 -80.53 -21.33 -5.23
N PHE A 700 -80.79 -21.50 -3.94
CA PHE A 700 -81.81 -22.37 -3.38
C PHE A 700 -83.05 -21.64 -2.82
N ASN A 701 -84.16 -22.37 -2.75
CA ASN A 701 -85.33 -21.92 -2.02
C ASN A 701 -85.00 -21.72 -0.53
N ASN A 702 -85.63 -20.72 0.08
CA ASN A 702 -85.37 -20.29 1.46
C ASN A 702 -83.90 -19.92 1.77
N ASN A 703 -83.09 -19.62 0.75
CA ASN A 703 -81.66 -19.33 0.85
C ASN A 703 -80.89 -20.43 1.60
N THR A 704 -81.14 -21.71 1.27
CA THR A 704 -80.38 -22.82 1.87
C THR A 704 -80.30 -24.05 0.96
N PRO A 705 -79.11 -24.64 0.75
CA PRO A 705 -78.93 -25.89 0.01
C PRO A 705 -79.69 -27.09 0.61
N SER A 706 -80.06 -27.01 1.89
CA SER A 706 -80.88 -28.02 2.57
C SER A 706 -82.32 -28.14 2.03
N SER A 707 -82.82 -27.11 1.34
CA SER A 707 -84.18 -27.10 0.76
C SER A 707 -84.39 -28.10 -0.37
N ASN A 708 -83.30 -28.63 -0.96
CA ASN A 708 -83.30 -29.55 -2.12
C ASN A 708 -84.03 -29.02 -3.37
N ALA A 709 -84.25 -27.70 -3.47
CA ALA A 709 -84.92 -27.08 -4.61
C ALA A 709 -84.29 -25.72 -4.93
N ILE A 710 -84.00 -25.45 -6.20
CA ILE A 710 -83.52 -24.14 -6.67
C ILE A 710 -84.66 -23.13 -6.80
N LYS A 711 -84.35 -21.83 -6.76
CA LYS A 711 -85.36 -20.78 -6.96
C LYS A 711 -85.93 -20.84 -8.38
N PRO A 712 -87.17 -20.35 -8.60
CA PRO A 712 -87.72 -20.16 -9.95
C PRO A 712 -86.82 -19.30 -10.85
N VAL A 713 -86.11 -18.33 -10.27
CA VAL A 713 -85.17 -17.43 -10.96
C VAL A 713 -83.74 -17.95 -11.11
N THR A 714 -83.36 -19.06 -10.45
CA THR A 714 -82.01 -19.62 -10.61
C THR A 714 -81.85 -20.14 -12.04
N ASP A 715 -80.85 -19.61 -12.73
CA ASP A 715 -80.44 -19.94 -14.10
C ASP A 715 -78.93 -20.25 -14.15
N GLN A 716 -78.38 -20.49 -15.34
CA GLN A 716 -76.97 -20.86 -15.47
C GLN A 716 -76.04 -19.72 -15.05
N ALA A 717 -76.41 -18.47 -15.31
CA ALA A 717 -75.60 -17.31 -14.95
C ALA A 717 -75.51 -17.14 -13.42
N ALA A 718 -76.60 -17.40 -12.69
CA ALA A 718 -76.59 -17.42 -11.23
C ALA A 718 -75.66 -18.51 -10.68
N ILE A 719 -75.70 -19.73 -11.23
CA ILE A 719 -74.84 -20.84 -10.80
C ILE A 719 -73.38 -20.57 -11.14
N ASP A 720 -73.07 -20.06 -12.34
CA ASP A 720 -71.71 -19.70 -12.74
C ASP A 720 -71.14 -18.56 -11.88
N ALA A 721 -71.96 -17.58 -11.49
CA ALA A 721 -71.57 -16.51 -10.57
C ALA A 721 -71.23 -17.03 -9.16
N ALA A 722 -72.08 -17.90 -8.60
CA ALA A 722 -71.80 -18.57 -7.32
C ALA A 722 -70.53 -19.42 -7.41
N LYS A 723 -70.38 -20.20 -8.50
CA LYS A 723 -69.18 -21.02 -8.78
C LYS A 723 -67.91 -20.17 -8.92
N ALA A 724 -68.00 -18.97 -9.48
CA ALA A 724 -66.88 -18.04 -9.56
C ALA A 724 -66.44 -17.52 -8.17
N LEU A 725 -67.38 -17.29 -7.25
CA LEU A 725 -67.08 -16.91 -5.86
C LEU A 725 -66.53 -18.09 -5.06
N VAL A 726 -67.14 -19.28 -5.15
CA VAL A 726 -66.61 -20.52 -4.56
C VAL A 726 -65.21 -20.83 -5.07
N ASN A 727 -64.90 -20.53 -6.33
CA ASN A 727 -63.57 -20.74 -6.87
C ASN A 727 -62.48 -19.86 -6.24
N LYS A 728 -62.85 -18.68 -5.71
CA LYS A 728 -61.96 -17.77 -4.97
C LYS A 728 -61.75 -18.19 -3.51
N VAL A 729 -62.56 -19.10 -2.97
CA VAL A 729 -62.33 -19.67 -1.64
C VAL A 729 -61.02 -20.46 -1.66
N THR A 730 -60.08 -20.06 -0.80
CA THR A 730 -58.73 -20.65 -0.73
C THR A 730 -58.67 -21.93 0.10
N ASP A 731 -59.65 -22.16 0.99
CA ASP A 731 -59.71 -23.39 1.77
C ASP A 731 -60.26 -24.55 0.96
N SER A 732 -59.49 -25.63 0.85
CA SER A 732 -59.90 -26.81 0.10
C SER A 732 -61.15 -27.50 0.67
N ALA A 733 -61.38 -27.50 1.99
CA ALA A 733 -62.52 -28.19 2.59
C ALA A 733 -63.81 -27.36 2.46
N VAL A 734 -63.76 -26.05 2.75
CA VAL A 734 -64.91 -25.14 2.55
C VAL A 734 -65.23 -25.00 1.07
N LYS A 735 -64.22 -24.94 0.19
CA LYS A 735 -64.41 -24.94 -1.26
C LYS A 735 -65.08 -26.23 -1.74
N VAL A 736 -64.66 -27.41 -1.25
CA VAL A 736 -65.33 -28.68 -1.59
C VAL A 736 -66.78 -28.72 -1.09
N ALA A 737 -67.05 -28.24 0.13
CA ALA A 737 -68.41 -28.20 0.66
C ALA A 737 -69.33 -27.27 -0.16
N LEU A 738 -68.90 -26.02 -0.41
CA LEU A 738 -69.65 -25.08 -1.22
C LEU A 738 -69.76 -25.50 -2.69
N GLN A 739 -68.73 -26.16 -3.25
CA GLN A 739 -68.78 -26.69 -4.62
C GLN A 739 -69.78 -27.85 -4.73
N ALA A 740 -69.89 -28.71 -3.70
CA ALA A 740 -70.92 -29.75 -3.68
C ALA A 740 -72.35 -29.16 -3.70
N ASP A 741 -72.58 -28.03 -3.02
CA ASP A 741 -73.84 -27.31 -3.07
C ASP A 741 -74.06 -26.59 -4.42
N VAL A 742 -73.01 -26.06 -5.07
CA VAL A 742 -73.07 -25.55 -6.46
C VAL A 742 -73.43 -26.67 -7.44
N ASP A 743 -72.79 -27.84 -7.34
CA ASP A 743 -73.02 -28.98 -8.23
C ASP A 743 -74.44 -29.57 -8.01
N LYS A 744 -74.94 -29.50 -6.77
CA LYS A 744 -76.34 -29.81 -6.43
C LYS A 744 -77.31 -28.81 -7.07
N ALA A 745 -77.01 -27.52 -7.04
CA ALA A 745 -77.82 -26.51 -7.73
C ALA A 745 -77.79 -26.71 -9.26
N GLN A 746 -76.64 -27.07 -9.83
CA GLN A 746 -76.48 -27.39 -11.26
C GLN A 746 -77.36 -28.58 -11.65
N SER A 747 -77.27 -29.68 -10.89
CA SER A 747 -78.09 -30.89 -11.12
C SER A 747 -79.59 -30.59 -11.09
N LEU A 748 -80.03 -29.69 -10.20
CA LEU A 748 -81.43 -29.24 -10.11
C LEU A 748 -81.82 -28.30 -11.25
N LEU A 749 -80.88 -27.51 -11.79
CA LEU A 749 -81.11 -26.64 -12.94
C LEU A 749 -81.20 -27.45 -14.24
N ASP A 750 -80.34 -28.43 -14.43
CA ASP A 750 -80.34 -29.31 -15.60
C ASP A 750 -81.68 -30.10 -15.68
N ALA A 751 -82.16 -30.56 -14.52
CA ALA A 751 -83.49 -31.18 -14.39
C ALA A 751 -84.65 -30.20 -14.69
N LYS A 752 -84.53 -28.92 -14.31
CA LYS A 752 -85.51 -27.85 -14.57
C LYS A 752 -85.51 -27.39 -16.04
N ASN A 753 -84.36 -27.40 -16.70
CA ASN A 753 -84.15 -26.85 -18.04
C ASN A 753 -84.10 -27.91 -19.15
N SER A 754 -84.36 -29.19 -18.84
CA SER A 754 -84.41 -30.28 -19.82
C SER A 754 -85.47 -30.00 -20.91
N ALA A 755 -85.02 -29.46 -22.04
CA ALA A 755 -85.82 -29.34 -23.25
C ALA A 755 -86.21 -30.73 -23.75
N LEU A 756 -87.44 -30.87 -24.27
CA LEU A 756 -87.86 -32.13 -24.88
C LEU A 756 -86.88 -32.51 -26.00
N THR A 757 -86.30 -33.69 -25.89
CA THR A 757 -85.50 -34.32 -26.93
C THR A 757 -86.42 -34.90 -28.00
N LYS A 758 -85.86 -35.31 -29.14
CA LYS A 758 -86.65 -35.98 -30.17
C LYS A 758 -87.03 -37.38 -29.66
N PRO A 759 -88.24 -37.88 -29.96
CA PRO A 759 -88.64 -39.23 -29.58
C PRO A 759 -87.65 -40.27 -30.11
N VAL A 760 -87.31 -41.27 -29.29
CA VAL A 760 -86.57 -42.43 -29.77
C VAL A 760 -87.60 -43.40 -30.30
N LEU A 761 -87.68 -43.53 -31.63
CA LEU A 761 -88.59 -44.48 -32.29
C LEU A 761 -87.93 -45.85 -32.38
N ASP A 762 -88.69 -46.90 -32.10
CA ASP A 762 -88.28 -48.27 -32.41
C ASP A 762 -88.29 -48.49 -33.94
N ALA A 763 -87.58 -49.51 -34.41
CA ALA A 763 -87.51 -49.84 -35.84
C ALA A 763 -88.89 -50.31 -36.36
N TYR A 764 -89.54 -49.46 -37.16
CA TYR A 764 -90.85 -49.74 -37.76
C TYR A 764 -90.68 -50.44 -39.11
N HIS A 765 -90.95 -51.74 -39.16
CA HIS A 765 -90.98 -52.53 -40.38
C HIS A 765 -92.38 -52.44 -41.01
N ILE A 766 -92.47 -52.73 -42.31
CA ILE A 766 -93.74 -52.66 -43.07
C ILE A 766 -94.86 -53.57 -42.53
N THR A 767 -94.54 -54.51 -41.64
CA THR A 767 -95.47 -55.45 -40.99
C THR A 767 -96.08 -54.94 -39.68
N ASP A 768 -95.57 -53.84 -39.10
CA ASP A 768 -95.80 -53.52 -37.69
C ASP A 768 -97.10 -52.71 -37.48
N GLU A 769 -97.83 -52.96 -36.37
CA GLU A 769 -99.15 -52.33 -36.14
C GLU A 769 -99.04 -50.89 -35.58
N TYR A 770 -98.06 -50.68 -34.71
CA TYR A 770 -97.83 -49.44 -33.96
C TYR A 770 -96.43 -48.91 -34.22
N VAL A 771 -96.31 -47.59 -34.28
CA VAL A 771 -95.06 -46.90 -33.97
C VAL A 771 -94.92 -46.85 -32.45
N THR A 772 -93.88 -47.52 -31.95
CA THR A 772 -93.48 -47.52 -30.53
C THR A 772 -92.16 -46.80 -30.33
N GLY A 773 -91.79 -46.59 -29.07
CA GLY A 773 -90.55 -45.94 -28.71
C GLY A 773 -90.61 -45.28 -27.34
N LYS A 774 -89.67 -44.37 -27.08
CA LYS A 774 -89.56 -43.64 -25.82
C LYS A 774 -89.53 -42.13 -26.01
N VAL A 775 -90.06 -41.42 -25.03
CA VAL A 775 -90.02 -39.96 -24.90
C VAL A 775 -89.64 -39.57 -23.48
N ASP A 776 -89.16 -38.33 -23.32
CA ASP A 776 -88.77 -37.82 -22.01
C ASP A 776 -89.95 -37.78 -21.03
N ALA A 777 -89.67 -38.00 -19.75
CA ALA A 777 -90.69 -38.13 -18.71
C ALA A 777 -91.54 -36.85 -18.49
N ASN A 778 -91.08 -35.69 -18.99
CA ASN A 778 -91.81 -34.42 -19.00
C ASN A 778 -92.63 -34.17 -20.29
N THR A 779 -92.70 -35.15 -21.20
CA THR A 779 -93.57 -35.11 -22.39
C THR A 779 -95.03 -35.28 -22.00
N ALA A 780 -95.85 -34.25 -22.21
CA ALA A 780 -97.28 -34.29 -21.89
C ALA A 780 -98.10 -35.04 -22.97
N THR A 781 -97.77 -34.88 -24.25
CA THR A 781 -98.39 -35.64 -25.37
C THR A 781 -97.39 -35.87 -26.50
N VAL A 782 -97.68 -36.85 -27.36
CA VAL A 782 -96.95 -37.12 -28.61
C VAL A 782 -97.89 -37.02 -29.82
N GLU A 783 -97.43 -36.38 -30.88
CA GLU A 783 -98.16 -36.15 -32.13
C GLU A 783 -97.50 -36.89 -33.30
N LEU A 784 -98.24 -37.77 -33.99
CA LEU A 784 -97.82 -38.40 -35.25
C LEU A 784 -98.20 -37.49 -36.43
N TYR A 785 -97.29 -37.32 -37.37
CA TYR A 785 -97.47 -36.61 -38.63
C TYR A 785 -97.10 -37.52 -39.80
N ILE A 786 -97.94 -37.52 -40.84
CA ILE A 786 -97.69 -38.21 -42.11
C ILE A 786 -97.87 -37.18 -43.22
N ASN A 787 -96.87 -37.04 -44.10
CA ASN A 787 -96.82 -36.01 -45.14
C ASN A 787 -97.07 -34.57 -44.61
N GLY A 788 -96.55 -34.27 -43.41
CA GLY A 788 -96.69 -32.97 -42.75
C GLY A 788 -98.06 -32.68 -42.11
N VAL A 789 -99.04 -33.59 -42.23
CA VAL A 789 -100.36 -33.47 -41.60
C VAL A 789 -100.38 -34.26 -40.29
N ARG A 790 -100.88 -33.67 -39.20
CA ARG A 790 -101.03 -34.36 -37.90
C ARG A 790 -102.11 -35.44 -37.97
N SER A 791 -101.68 -36.70 -38.03
CA SER A 791 -102.55 -37.88 -38.20
C SER A 791 -103.03 -38.48 -36.88
N LYS A 792 -102.27 -38.35 -35.79
CA LYS A 792 -102.65 -38.88 -34.46
C LYS A 792 -102.04 -38.07 -33.32
N ILE A 793 -102.68 -38.11 -32.15
CA ILE A 793 -102.10 -37.70 -30.87
C ILE A 793 -102.28 -38.85 -29.86
N SER A 794 -101.35 -38.99 -28.94
CA SER A 794 -101.40 -39.96 -27.83
C SER A 794 -100.76 -39.36 -26.58
N THR A 795 -101.16 -39.82 -25.40
CA THR A 795 -100.47 -39.50 -24.14
C THR A 795 -99.51 -40.64 -23.84
N PRO A 796 -98.20 -40.41 -23.72
CA PRO A 796 -97.25 -41.46 -23.35
C PRO A 796 -97.50 -41.91 -21.91
N THR A 797 -97.32 -43.21 -21.64
CA THR A 797 -97.46 -43.78 -20.29
C THR A 797 -96.09 -44.21 -19.81
N ASN A 798 -95.64 -43.72 -18.65
CA ASN A 798 -94.34 -44.02 -18.06
C ASN A 798 -93.13 -43.77 -19.01
N GLY A 799 -93.23 -42.77 -19.90
CA GLY A 799 -92.20 -42.45 -20.89
C GLY A 799 -92.23 -43.30 -22.16
N GLU A 800 -93.11 -44.30 -22.26
CA GLU A 800 -93.31 -45.08 -23.48
C GLU A 800 -94.33 -44.40 -24.41
N LEU A 801 -93.96 -44.24 -25.68
CA LEU A 801 -94.85 -43.76 -26.73
C LEU A 801 -95.46 -44.96 -27.46
N LYS A 802 -96.77 -44.89 -27.73
CA LYS A 802 -97.46 -45.85 -28.59
C LYS A 802 -98.47 -45.13 -29.47
N LEU A 803 -98.25 -45.20 -30.78
CA LEU A 803 -99.04 -44.53 -31.82
C LEU A 803 -99.45 -45.58 -32.86
N TYR A 804 -100.75 -45.78 -33.05
CA TYR A 804 -101.25 -46.67 -34.11
C TYR A 804 -100.86 -46.12 -35.49
N ALA A 805 -100.33 -46.97 -36.38
CA ALA A 805 -99.73 -46.54 -37.64
C ALA A 805 -100.19 -47.33 -38.88
N GLN A 806 -100.50 -48.62 -38.74
CA GLN A 806 -100.80 -49.53 -39.85
C GLN A 806 -101.96 -49.07 -40.76
N GLY A 807 -102.96 -48.39 -40.21
CA GLY A 807 -104.12 -47.91 -40.96
C GLY A 807 -103.86 -46.70 -41.88
N PHE A 808 -102.63 -46.18 -41.96
CA PHE A 808 -102.31 -44.98 -42.75
C PHE A 808 -101.63 -45.23 -44.11
N GLY A 809 -101.47 -46.49 -44.53
CA GLY A 809 -101.09 -46.84 -45.91
C GLY A 809 -99.61 -46.63 -46.29
N LEU A 810 -98.71 -46.65 -45.30
CA LEU A 810 -97.27 -46.49 -45.46
C LEU A 810 -96.63 -47.68 -46.24
N LYS A 811 -95.53 -47.41 -46.94
CA LYS A 811 -94.73 -48.36 -47.74
C LYS A 811 -93.26 -48.37 -47.30
N VAL A 812 -92.50 -49.44 -47.61
CA VAL A 812 -91.05 -49.47 -47.38
C VAL A 812 -90.38 -48.27 -48.06
N GLY A 813 -89.61 -47.49 -47.29
CA GLY A 813 -89.01 -46.23 -47.73
C GLY A 813 -89.84 -44.96 -47.49
N ASP A 814 -91.13 -45.07 -47.17
CA ASP A 814 -91.92 -43.91 -46.71
C ASP A 814 -91.41 -43.43 -45.35
N THR A 815 -91.64 -42.14 -45.06
CA THR A 815 -91.29 -41.52 -43.78
C THR A 815 -92.49 -40.95 -43.05
N PHE A 816 -92.42 -40.97 -41.71
CA PHE A 816 -93.39 -40.36 -40.81
C PHE A 816 -92.65 -39.61 -39.70
N GLU A 817 -93.27 -38.60 -39.11
CA GLU A 817 -92.68 -37.84 -38.00
C GLU A 817 -93.47 -38.03 -36.71
N VAL A 818 -92.78 -38.15 -35.57
CA VAL A 818 -93.38 -38.07 -34.23
C VAL A 818 -92.78 -36.87 -33.49
N ARG A 819 -93.63 -36.02 -32.91
CA ARG A 819 -93.24 -34.82 -32.16
C ARG A 819 -93.73 -34.91 -30.72
N PRO A 820 -92.88 -34.67 -29.70
CA PRO A 820 -93.30 -34.61 -28.31
C PRO A 820 -93.73 -33.17 -27.99
N VAL A 821 -94.64 -33.01 -27.03
CA VAL A 821 -95.19 -31.71 -26.63
C VAL A 821 -95.15 -31.60 -25.11
N ASP A 822 -94.64 -30.49 -24.58
CA ASP A 822 -94.48 -30.29 -23.14
C ASP A 822 -95.80 -29.85 -22.47
N ALA A 823 -95.81 -29.79 -21.14
CA ALA A 823 -96.98 -29.34 -20.38
C ALA A 823 -97.37 -27.86 -20.62
N LYS A 824 -96.55 -27.07 -21.33
CA LYS A 824 -96.80 -25.68 -21.71
C LYS A 824 -97.26 -25.56 -23.17
N GLY A 825 -97.35 -26.66 -23.92
CA GLY A 825 -97.73 -26.71 -25.33
C GLY A 825 -96.59 -26.48 -26.32
N ASN A 826 -95.33 -26.38 -25.86
CA ASN A 826 -94.18 -26.25 -26.74
C ASN A 826 -93.86 -27.60 -27.39
N LYS A 827 -93.62 -27.60 -28.70
CA LYS A 827 -93.26 -28.80 -29.45
C LYS A 827 -91.75 -29.02 -29.39
N GLY A 828 -91.34 -30.18 -28.93
CA GLY A 828 -89.98 -30.67 -29.09
C GLY A 828 -89.66 -31.01 -30.55
N PRO A 829 -88.39 -31.33 -30.85
CA PRO A 829 -87.94 -31.67 -32.19
C PRO A 829 -88.57 -32.98 -32.67
N ALA A 830 -88.81 -33.07 -33.98
CA ALA A 830 -89.39 -34.26 -34.59
C ALA A 830 -88.39 -35.41 -34.66
N ALA A 831 -88.89 -36.63 -34.43
CA ALA A 831 -88.22 -37.85 -34.83
C ALA A 831 -88.86 -38.40 -36.10
N THR A 832 -88.06 -38.54 -37.16
CA THR A 832 -88.51 -39.16 -38.40
C THR A 832 -88.23 -40.66 -38.35
N GLY A 833 -89.27 -41.47 -38.47
CA GLY A 833 -89.15 -42.90 -38.75
C GLY A 833 -89.23 -43.15 -40.26
N THR A 834 -88.47 -44.14 -40.73
CA THR A 834 -88.55 -44.66 -42.10
C THR A 834 -89.03 -46.09 -42.02
N VAL A 835 -89.90 -46.53 -42.94
CA VAL A 835 -90.39 -47.91 -42.96
C VAL A 835 -89.33 -48.86 -43.55
N LEU A 836 -88.91 -49.87 -42.78
CA LEU A 836 -87.74 -50.73 -43.09
C LEU A 836 -88.06 -52.12 -43.66
N GLY A 837 -87.01 -52.77 -44.20
CA GLY A 837 -86.93 -54.20 -44.54
C GLY A 837 -85.87 -54.95 -43.67
N ALA A 838 -85.64 -56.25 -43.93
CA ALA A 838 -84.84 -57.15 -43.07
C ALA A 838 -83.29 -57.12 -43.29
N ALA A 839 -82.49 -57.62 -42.32
CA ALA A 839 -81.03 -57.37 -42.19
C ALA A 839 -80.10 -58.63 -42.11
N LEU A 840 -78.79 -58.46 -42.43
CA LEU A 840 -77.70 -59.50 -42.49
C LEU A 840 -76.28 -58.92 -42.12
N ASN A 841 -75.23 -59.74 -41.95
CA ASN A 841 -73.90 -59.37 -41.35
C ASN A 841 -72.62 -59.63 -42.23
N LEU A 842 -71.57 -58.80 -42.07
CA LEU A 842 -70.22 -58.85 -42.73
C LEU A 842 -69.13 -58.13 -41.88
N THR A 843 -67.84 -58.52 -41.95
CA THR A 843 -66.71 -57.83 -41.27
C THR A 843 -65.40 -57.79 -42.10
N THR A 844 -64.46 -56.87 -41.82
CA THR A 844 -63.14 -56.76 -42.49
C THR A 844 -61.95 -56.53 -41.53
N ASN A 845 -60.72 -56.83 -41.98
CA ASN A 845 -59.45 -56.58 -41.28
C ASN A 845 -58.61 -55.47 -41.96
N ASP A 846 -57.88 -54.68 -41.17
CA ASP A 846 -56.93 -53.64 -41.62
C ASP A 846 -55.86 -54.11 -42.63
N ALA A 847 -55.42 -53.18 -43.51
CA ALA A 847 -54.40 -53.43 -44.52
C ALA A 847 -53.43 -52.23 -44.72
N GLY A 848 -52.17 -52.49 -45.09
CA GLY A 848 -51.19 -51.45 -45.44
C GLY A 848 -51.33 -50.97 -46.90
N LEU A 849 -50.70 -49.84 -47.27
CA LEU A 849 -50.61 -49.40 -48.67
C LEU A 849 -49.90 -50.44 -49.56
N SER A 850 -48.94 -51.19 -48.99
CA SER A 850 -48.26 -52.28 -49.71
C SER A 850 -48.98 -53.63 -49.68
N ALA A 851 -50.17 -53.72 -49.05
CA ALA A 851 -50.85 -55.00 -48.85
C ALA A 851 -51.32 -55.63 -50.17
N THR A 852 -50.99 -56.90 -50.36
CA THR A 852 -51.37 -57.69 -51.56
C THR A 852 -52.74 -58.36 -51.42
N THR A 853 -53.27 -58.48 -50.21
CA THR A 853 -54.61 -59.01 -49.90
C THR A 853 -55.32 -58.23 -48.79
N VAL A 854 -56.65 -58.30 -48.77
CA VAL A 854 -57.58 -57.86 -47.71
C VAL A 854 -58.36 -59.09 -47.22
N THR A 855 -58.67 -59.17 -45.92
CA THR A 855 -59.33 -60.33 -45.30
C THR A 855 -60.48 -59.92 -44.38
N GLY A 856 -61.31 -60.87 -43.93
CA GLY A 856 -62.46 -60.63 -43.05
C GLY A 856 -63.35 -61.85 -42.88
N THR A 857 -64.60 -61.68 -42.42
CA THR A 857 -65.59 -62.77 -42.27
C THR A 857 -67.00 -62.39 -42.75
N VAL A 858 -67.85 -63.38 -43.05
CA VAL A 858 -69.26 -63.24 -43.43
C VAL A 858 -70.21 -63.90 -42.43
N GLY A 859 -71.45 -63.39 -42.33
CA GLY A 859 -72.54 -64.06 -41.62
C GLY A 859 -73.42 -64.93 -42.53
N ASP A 860 -74.24 -65.79 -41.92
CA ASP A 860 -75.15 -66.70 -42.61
C ASP A 860 -76.02 -65.98 -43.65
N GLY A 861 -76.09 -66.56 -44.86
CA GLY A 861 -76.85 -66.04 -46.00
C GLY A 861 -76.02 -65.31 -47.04
N VAL A 862 -74.86 -64.71 -46.71
CA VAL A 862 -74.01 -64.02 -47.69
C VAL A 862 -73.34 -65.03 -48.63
N THR A 863 -73.58 -64.91 -49.94
CA THR A 863 -73.16 -65.90 -50.96
C THR A 863 -71.88 -65.51 -51.71
N SER A 864 -71.51 -64.22 -51.73
CA SER A 864 -70.19 -63.79 -52.24
C SER A 864 -69.75 -62.46 -51.63
N VAL A 865 -68.43 -62.26 -51.55
CA VAL A 865 -67.83 -60.97 -51.18
C VAL A 865 -67.01 -60.36 -52.30
N ARG A 866 -66.94 -59.03 -52.36
CA ARG A 866 -66.21 -58.28 -53.39
C ARG A 866 -65.47 -57.09 -52.80
N LEU A 867 -64.22 -56.89 -53.24
CA LEU A 867 -63.41 -55.72 -52.88
C LEU A 867 -63.75 -54.56 -53.81
N SER A 868 -64.17 -53.45 -53.22
CA SER A 868 -64.29 -52.12 -53.81
C SER A 868 -63.06 -51.31 -53.44
N ILE A 869 -62.44 -50.65 -54.42
CA ILE A 869 -61.45 -49.60 -54.18
C ILE A 869 -61.94 -48.36 -54.92
N ASP A 870 -62.08 -47.26 -54.18
CA ASP A 870 -62.56 -45.96 -54.67
C ASP A 870 -63.90 -46.08 -55.42
N GLY A 871 -64.81 -46.89 -54.87
CA GLY A 871 -66.16 -47.17 -55.38
C GLY A 871 -66.22 -48.16 -56.55
N THR A 872 -65.08 -48.61 -57.09
CA THR A 872 -65.01 -49.57 -58.19
C THR A 872 -64.74 -50.97 -57.67
N ILE A 873 -65.56 -51.96 -58.07
CA ILE A 873 -65.31 -53.36 -57.73
C ILE A 873 -64.11 -53.90 -58.51
N VAL A 874 -62.98 -54.04 -57.83
CA VAL A 874 -61.70 -54.46 -58.41
C VAL A 874 -61.50 -55.99 -58.40
N LYS A 875 -62.13 -56.70 -57.47
CA LYS A 875 -61.95 -58.15 -57.32
C LYS A 875 -63.11 -58.82 -56.58
N VAL A 876 -63.41 -60.07 -56.93
CA VAL A 876 -64.27 -60.97 -56.14
C VAL A 876 -63.39 -61.76 -55.17
N GLY A 877 -63.79 -61.83 -53.91
CA GLY A 877 -63.10 -62.57 -52.86
C GLY A 877 -63.48 -64.04 -52.82
N GLN A 878 -62.59 -64.86 -52.28
CA GLN A 878 -62.88 -66.25 -51.94
C GLN A 878 -63.36 -66.30 -50.49
N ILE A 879 -64.57 -66.81 -50.27
CA ILE A 879 -65.08 -67.19 -48.95
C ILE A 879 -64.66 -68.65 -48.69
N ASN A 880 -64.12 -68.91 -47.50
CA ASN A 880 -63.73 -70.22 -47.02
C ASN A 880 -64.89 -70.89 -46.26
N ALA A 881 -64.85 -72.20 -46.09
CA ALA A 881 -65.93 -72.97 -45.44
C ALA A 881 -66.14 -72.64 -43.95
N ASP A 882 -65.22 -71.90 -43.32
CA ASP A 882 -65.30 -71.41 -41.94
C ASP A 882 -65.91 -69.99 -41.82
N GLY A 883 -66.36 -69.40 -42.94
CA GLY A 883 -66.91 -68.05 -42.99
C GLY A 883 -65.86 -66.93 -43.09
N THR A 884 -64.56 -67.24 -43.13
CA THR A 884 -63.50 -66.25 -43.43
C THR A 884 -63.42 -65.95 -44.92
N TYR A 885 -62.82 -64.83 -45.32
CA TYR A 885 -62.51 -64.55 -46.71
C TYR A 885 -61.13 -63.92 -46.92
N SER A 886 -60.62 -64.03 -48.15
CA SER A 886 -59.43 -63.31 -48.63
C SER A 886 -59.63 -62.78 -50.05
N ILE A 887 -59.21 -61.54 -50.30
CA ILE A 887 -59.37 -60.84 -51.59
C ILE A 887 -58.05 -60.17 -51.99
N ALA A 888 -57.53 -60.49 -53.18
CA ALA A 888 -56.33 -59.85 -53.70
C ALA A 888 -56.59 -58.37 -54.05
N THR A 889 -55.68 -57.48 -53.63
CA THR A 889 -55.74 -56.03 -53.89
C THR A 889 -55.22 -55.66 -55.29
N ASN A 890 -54.48 -56.58 -55.92
CA ASN A 890 -53.73 -56.36 -57.16
C ASN A 890 -52.79 -55.13 -57.11
N ASN A 891 -52.31 -54.74 -55.93
CA ASN A 891 -51.50 -53.54 -55.69
C ASN A 891 -52.21 -52.22 -56.10
N LEU A 892 -53.56 -52.20 -56.06
CA LEU A 892 -54.36 -51.04 -56.46
C LEU A 892 -54.64 -50.06 -55.30
N ILE A 893 -54.30 -50.40 -54.07
CA ILE A 893 -54.45 -49.50 -52.90
C ILE A 893 -53.43 -48.36 -53.05
N LYS A 894 -53.93 -47.12 -52.98
CA LYS A 894 -53.12 -45.89 -53.02
C LYS A 894 -53.32 -45.08 -51.75
N PRO A 895 -52.45 -44.08 -51.46
CA PRO A 895 -52.73 -43.08 -50.44
C PRO A 895 -54.14 -42.49 -50.64
N SER A 896 -54.92 -42.46 -49.56
CA SER A 896 -56.32 -42.02 -49.54
C SER A 896 -57.34 -42.90 -50.29
N SER A 897 -56.99 -44.08 -50.80
CA SER A 897 -57.97 -44.99 -51.39
C SER A 897 -59.02 -45.44 -50.36
N LYS A 898 -60.30 -45.29 -50.69
CA LYS A 898 -61.41 -45.85 -49.92
C LYS A 898 -61.57 -47.32 -50.29
N VAL A 899 -61.11 -48.21 -49.43
CA VAL A 899 -61.19 -49.66 -49.60
C VAL A 899 -62.38 -50.20 -48.81
N GLU A 900 -63.22 -51.01 -49.43
CA GLU A 900 -64.44 -51.58 -48.82
C GLU A 900 -64.64 -53.02 -49.30
N VAL A 901 -65.27 -53.86 -48.48
CA VAL A 901 -65.76 -55.17 -48.89
C VAL A 901 -67.28 -55.21 -48.84
N LEU A 902 -67.89 -55.76 -49.87
CA LEU A 902 -69.34 -55.85 -50.04
C LEU A 902 -69.78 -57.30 -49.94
N GLY A 903 -70.86 -57.57 -49.22
CA GLY A 903 -71.53 -58.86 -49.09
C GLY A 903 -72.82 -58.90 -49.89
N TYR A 904 -72.94 -59.91 -50.74
CA TYR A 904 -74.08 -60.11 -51.63
C TYR A 904 -74.90 -61.33 -51.23
N VAL A 905 -76.22 -61.24 -51.39
CA VAL A 905 -77.09 -62.40 -51.51
C VAL A 905 -77.51 -62.48 -52.98
N ASP A 906 -77.14 -63.58 -53.63
CA ASP A 906 -77.16 -63.78 -55.08
C ASP A 906 -76.48 -62.65 -55.89
N LYS A 907 -77.27 -61.64 -56.28
CA LYS A 907 -76.85 -60.48 -57.10
C LYS A 907 -77.18 -59.14 -56.43
N THR A 908 -77.85 -59.14 -55.29
CA THR A 908 -78.23 -57.94 -54.56
C THR A 908 -77.15 -57.65 -53.51
N GLU A 909 -76.65 -56.42 -53.49
CA GLU A 909 -75.78 -55.94 -52.42
C GLU A 909 -76.64 -55.81 -51.16
N MET A 910 -76.32 -56.58 -50.12
CA MET A 910 -77.10 -56.60 -48.87
C MET A 910 -76.39 -55.91 -47.72
N VAL A 911 -75.05 -55.86 -47.76
CA VAL A 911 -74.21 -55.26 -46.73
C VAL A 911 -72.87 -54.82 -47.34
N ARG A 912 -72.28 -53.75 -46.80
CA ARG A 912 -70.97 -53.20 -47.22
C ARG A 912 -70.24 -52.70 -45.99
N GLU A 913 -68.97 -53.06 -45.87
CA GLU A 913 -68.12 -52.72 -44.73
C GLU A 913 -66.79 -52.13 -45.19
N ALA A 914 -66.24 -51.17 -44.45
CA ALA A 914 -64.99 -50.50 -44.82
C ALA A 914 -63.75 -51.27 -44.37
N VAL A 915 -62.63 -51.05 -45.06
CA VAL A 915 -61.30 -51.60 -44.74
C VAL A 915 -60.39 -50.45 -44.35
N ASN A 916 -59.80 -50.50 -43.16
CA ASN A 916 -58.90 -49.45 -42.68
C ASN A 916 -57.51 -49.57 -43.33
N ILE A 917 -56.97 -48.48 -43.86
CA ILE A 917 -55.71 -48.45 -44.62
C ILE A 917 -54.63 -47.65 -43.90
N VAL A 918 -53.47 -48.28 -43.64
CA VAL A 918 -52.32 -47.66 -42.94
C VAL A 918 -51.14 -47.38 -43.87
N ASN A 919 -50.47 -46.23 -43.68
CA ASN A 919 -49.28 -45.87 -44.45
C ASN A 919 -48.01 -46.53 -43.89
N ASP A 920 -47.43 -47.43 -44.69
CA ASP A 920 -46.24 -48.24 -44.39
C ASP A 920 -45.01 -47.87 -45.24
N GLU A 921 -45.03 -46.73 -45.94
CA GLU A 921 -43.91 -46.26 -46.77
C GLU A 921 -42.64 -46.00 -45.94
N LYS A 922 -41.54 -46.67 -46.31
CA LYS A 922 -40.22 -46.54 -45.65
C LYS A 922 -39.31 -45.57 -46.41
N PRO A 923 -38.51 -44.75 -45.71
CA PRO A 923 -37.52 -43.88 -46.36
C PRO A 923 -36.44 -44.69 -47.07
N VAL A 924 -36.01 -44.24 -48.24
CA VAL A 924 -34.84 -44.79 -48.96
C VAL A 924 -33.61 -44.03 -48.52
N LEU A 925 -32.54 -44.73 -48.13
CA LEU A 925 -31.28 -44.12 -47.70
C LEU A 925 -30.19 -44.34 -48.74
N SER A 926 -29.36 -43.33 -48.98
CA SER A 926 -28.12 -43.50 -49.74
C SER A 926 -27.16 -44.43 -49.00
N ALA A 927 -26.34 -45.17 -49.74
CA ALA A 927 -25.21 -45.89 -49.16
C ALA A 927 -24.29 -44.91 -48.42
N LEU A 928 -23.68 -45.38 -47.32
CA LEU A 928 -22.90 -44.55 -46.42
C LEU A 928 -21.54 -45.23 -46.19
N THR A 929 -20.45 -44.51 -46.42
CA THR A 929 -19.09 -45.01 -46.24
C THR A 929 -18.39 -44.37 -45.04
N VAL A 930 -17.23 -44.91 -44.64
CA VAL A 930 -16.37 -44.32 -43.60
C VAL A 930 -15.87 -42.90 -43.92
N ASP A 931 -16.00 -42.45 -45.17
CA ASP A 931 -15.64 -41.09 -45.58
C ASP A 931 -16.78 -40.09 -45.54
N ASP A 932 -18.03 -40.56 -45.47
CA ASP A 932 -19.22 -39.71 -45.47
C ASP A 932 -19.53 -39.17 -44.05
N ASP A 933 -19.84 -37.87 -43.97
CA ASP A 933 -20.22 -37.17 -42.74
C ASP A 933 -21.72 -36.84 -42.66
N THR A 934 -22.49 -37.18 -43.69
CA THR A 934 -23.91 -36.88 -43.85
C THR A 934 -24.68 -38.13 -44.27
N VAL A 935 -25.76 -38.46 -43.55
CA VAL A 935 -26.75 -39.41 -44.04
C VAL A 935 -27.71 -38.66 -44.96
N LYS A 936 -27.98 -39.24 -46.13
CA LYS A 936 -28.90 -38.70 -47.13
C LYS A 936 -29.97 -39.74 -47.43
N GLY A 937 -31.18 -39.27 -47.72
CA GLY A 937 -32.29 -40.13 -48.06
C GLY A 937 -33.45 -39.37 -48.67
N SER A 938 -34.49 -40.13 -49.03
CA SER A 938 -35.72 -39.61 -49.59
C SER A 938 -36.93 -40.44 -49.20
N VAL A 939 -38.08 -39.80 -49.25
CA VAL A 939 -39.42 -40.39 -49.31
C VAL A 939 -40.12 -39.86 -50.57
N THR A 940 -41.32 -40.35 -50.87
CA THR A 940 -42.18 -39.72 -51.89
C THR A 940 -42.44 -38.26 -51.53
N ALA A 941 -42.35 -37.36 -52.52
CA ALA A 941 -42.56 -35.92 -52.31
C ALA A 941 -43.89 -35.63 -51.59
N GLY A 942 -43.81 -34.88 -50.48
CA GLY A 942 -44.95 -34.54 -49.64
C GLY A 942 -45.48 -35.65 -48.70
N SER A 943 -44.93 -36.88 -48.72
CA SER A 943 -45.45 -37.99 -47.89
C SER A 943 -45.02 -37.96 -46.42
N ALA A 944 -44.08 -37.08 -46.06
CA ALA A 944 -43.64 -36.83 -44.70
C ALA A 944 -43.07 -35.40 -44.58
N VAL A 945 -43.16 -34.83 -43.37
CA VAL A 945 -42.74 -33.45 -43.05
C VAL A 945 -41.42 -33.39 -42.26
N GLY A 946 -40.99 -34.50 -41.69
CA GLY A 946 -39.75 -34.55 -40.90
C GLY A 946 -39.25 -35.97 -40.68
N PHE A 947 -38.07 -36.07 -40.09
CA PHE A 947 -37.40 -37.34 -39.80
C PHE A 947 -36.64 -37.29 -38.48
N ARG A 948 -36.30 -38.47 -37.98
CA ARG A 948 -35.49 -38.73 -36.79
C ARG A 948 -34.34 -39.66 -37.17
N VAL A 949 -33.12 -39.26 -36.84
CA VAL A 949 -31.90 -40.07 -37.00
C VAL A 949 -31.61 -40.79 -35.69
N SER A 950 -31.33 -42.09 -35.77
CA SER A 950 -30.80 -42.87 -34.67
C SER A 950 -29.51 -43.58 -35.08
N ILE A 951 -28.44 -43.42 -34.31
CA ILE A 951 -27.15 -44.09 -34.54
C ILE A 951 -27.02 -45.20 -33.49
N ASN A 952 -26.81 -46.45 -33.95
CA ASN A 952 -26.79 -47.65 -33.12
C ASN A 952 -27.99 -47.75 -32.15
N GLY A 953 -29.17 -47.36 -32.62
CA GLY A 953 -30.43 -47.40 -31.87
C GLY A 953 -30.77 -46.15 -31.05
N VAL A 954 -29.79 -45.29 -30.73
CA VAL A 954 -30.01 -44.06 -29.96
C VAL A 954 -30.40 -42.91 -30.87
N ALA A 955 -31.52 -42.24 -30.61
CA ALA A 955 -31.95 -41.06 -31.37
C ALA A 955 -30.99 -39.89 -31.16
N THR A 956 -30.34 -39.42 -32.22
CA THR A 956 -29.30 -38.38 -32.16
C THR A 956 -29.75 -37.02 -32.69
N LYS A 957 -30.63 -36.99 -33.69
CA LYS A 957 -31.15 -35.75 -34.31
C LYS A 957 -32.57 -35.92 -34.83
N THR A 958 -33.26 -34.80 -35.02
CA THR A 958 -34.44 -34.70 -35.89
C THR A 958 -34.19 -33.64 -36.96
N GLY A 959 -34.92 -33.72 -38.07
CA GLY A 959 -34.83 -32.77 -39.18
C GLY A 959 -36.14 -32.65 -39.94
N THR A 960 -36.24 -31.67 -40.85
CA THR A 960 -37.35 -31.50 -41.78
C THR A 960 -37.03 -32.19 -43.11
N ILE A 961 -38.07 -32.73 -43.76
CA ILE A 961 -37.96 -33.25 -45.13
C ILE A 961 -38.33 -32.10 -46.08
N ALA A 962 -37.59 -31.94 -47.17
CA ALA A 962 -37.87 -30.92 -48.18
C ALA A 962 -39.15 -31.28 -48.95
N ALA A 963 -39.76 -30.28 -49.62
CA ALA A 963 -41.02 -30.48 -50.35
C ALA A 963 -40.92 -31.51 -51.49
N ASP A 964 -39.71 -31.72 -52.03
CA ASP A 964 -39.41 -32.76 -53.03
C ASP A 964 -39.24 -34.18 -52.44
N GLY A 965 -39.37 -34.34 -51.13
CA GLY A 965 -39.22 -35.60 -50.41
C GLY A 965 -37.78 -35.94 -50.01
N THR A 966 -36.79 -35.12 -50.36
CA THR A 966 -35.39 -35.36 -50.01
C THR A 966 -35.05 -34.86 -48.60
N PHE A 967 -34.06 -35.49 -47.97
CA PHE A 967 -33.49 -35.02 -46.71
C PHE A 967 -32.02 -35.39 -46.56
N GLN A 968 -31.30 -34.60 -45.78
CA GLN A 968 -29.95 -34.92 -45.32
C GLN A 968 -29.73 -34.46 -43.88
N SER A 969 -28.87 -35.17 -43.15
CA SER A 969 -28.44 -34.78 -41.80
C SER A 969 -26.97 -35.10 -41.60
N SER A 970 -26.21 -34.12 -41.12
CA SER A 970 -24.83 -34.33 -40.67
C SER A 970 -24.81 -35.26 -39.47
N ILE A 971 -24.11 -36.38 -39.61
CA ILE A 971 -23.85 -37.40 -38.59
C ILE A 971 -22.37 -37.42 -38.16
N GLY A 972 -21.47 -36.80 -38.93
CA GLY A 972 -20.02 -36.93 -38.77
C GLY A 972 -19.52 -38.28 -39.31
N LYS A 973 -18.24 -38.37 -39.68
CA LYS A 973 -17.66 -39.63 -40.18
C LYS A 973 -17.86 -40.76 -39.17
N GLN A 974 -18.50 -41.85 -39.61
CA GLN A 974 -18.85 -42.97 -38.74
C GLN A 974 -17.88 -44.16 -38.92
N PRO A 975 -17.62 -44.94 -37.84
CA PRO A 975 -16.86 -46.18 -37.96
C PRO A 975 -17.54 -47.21 -38.87
N LEU A 976 -16.72 -48.02 -39.55
CA LEU A 976 -17.17 -49.17 -40.34
C LEU A 976 -18.10 -50.08 -39.53
N GLY A 977 -19.24 -50.47 -40.10
CA GLY A 977 -20.24 -51.32 -39.44
C GLY A 977 -21.25 -50.58 -38.56
N THR A 978 -21.14 -49.26 -38.37
CA THR A 978 -22.13 -48.46 -37.63
C THR A 978 -23.47 -48.45 -38.35
N VAL A 979 -24.58 -48.63 -37.62
CA VAL A 979 -25.94 -48.62 -38.20
C VAL A 979 -26.61 -47.28 -37.93
N VAL A 980 -27.00 -46.60 -39.00
CA VAL A 980 -27.77 -45.34 -38.96
C VAL A 980 -29.20 -45.63 -39.42
N LYS A 981 -30.16 -45.52 -38.50
CA LYS A 981 -31.60 -45.68 -38.75
C LYS A 981 -32.26 -44.32 -38.93
N ILE A 982 -33.18 -44.23 -39.89
CA ILE A 982 -34.09 -43.09 -40.07
C ILE A 982 -35.54 -43.55 -39.83
N GLU A 983 -36.29 -42.72 -39.13
CA GLU A 983 -37.74 -42.80 -38.97
C GLU A 983 -38.38 -41.51 -39.48
N VAL A 984 -39.42 -41.58 -40.29
CA VAL A 984 -40.10 -40.39 -40.83
C VAL A 984 -41.40 -40.08 -40.10
N ARG A 985 -41.79 -38.80 -40.14
CA ARG A 985 -42.98 -38.21 -39.53
C ARG A 985 -43.83 -37.54 -40.60
N ASP A 986 -45.10 -37.89 -40.67
CA ASP A 986 -46.12 -37.17 -41.43
C ASP A 986 -47.02 -36.33 -40.50
N SER A 987 -48.19 -35.92 -40.96
CA SER A 987 -49.15 -35.13 -40.19
C SER A 987 -49.77 -35.90 -39.01
N ALA A 988 -49.76 -37.23 -39.01
CA ALA A 988 -50.28 -38.05 -37.92
C ALA A 988 -49.22 -38.34 -36.82
N GLY A 989 -47.93 -38.22 -37.14
CA GLY A 989 -46.84 -38.41 -36.19
C GLY A 989 -45.69 -39.25 -36.73
N TYR A 990 -44.77 -39.66 -35.85
CA TYR A 990 -43.77 -40.67 -36.18
C TYR A 990 -44.42 -42.05 -36.17
N ASN A 991 -44.22 -42.82 -37.22
CA ASN A 991 -44.79 -44.17 -37.37
C ASN A 991 -43.64 -45.20 -37.47
N SER A 992 -43.64 -46.19 -36.57
CA SER A 992 -42.60 -47.22 -36.49
C SER A 992 -42.50 -48.12 -37.74
N TYR A 993 -43.61 -48.26 -38.49
CA TYR A 993 -43.62 -48.96 -39.78
C TYR A 993 -42.82 -48.19 -40.86
N ARG A 994 -42.71 -46.86 -40.74
CA ARG A 994 -42.04 -45.96 -41.70
C ARG A 994 -40.57 -45.74 -41.34
N THR A 995 -39.82 -46.83 -41.19
CA THR A 995 -38.39 -46.81 -40.83
C THR A 995 -37.49 -47.57 -41.80
N ALA A 996 -36.25 -47.09 -41.95
CA ALA A 996 -35.18 -47.78 -42.69
C ALA A 996 -33.82 -47.53 -42.02
N SER A 997 -32.80 -48.32 -42.36
CA SER A 997 -31.45 -48.17 -41.82
C SER A 997 -30.38 -48.52 -42.85
N VAL A 998 -29.25 -47.81 -42.78
CA VAL A 998 -28.05 -48.07 -43.58
C VAL A 998 -26.87 -48.37 -42.64
N THR A 999 -26.04 -49.32 -43.03
CA THR A 999 -24.80 -49.66 -42.33
C THR A 999 -23.62 -49.03 -43.04
N VAL A 1000 -22.69 -48.45 -42.30
CA VAL A 1000 -21.48 -47.83 -42.84
C VAL A 1000 -20.55 -48.89 -43.45
N THR A 1001 -20.16 -48.70 -44.71
CA THR A 1001 -19.28 -49.60 -45.47
C THR A 1001 -17.88 -48.99 -45.73
N PRO A 1002 -16.90 -49.75 -46.26
CA PRO A 1002 -15.62 -49.17 -46.68
C PRO A 1002 -15.80 -48.29 -47.93
N SER A 1003 -14.91 -47.31 -48.10
CA SER A 1003 -14.85 -46.46 -49.29
C SER A 1003 -14.40 -47.26 -50.52
N ALA A 1004 -15.07 -47.11 -51.67
CA ALA A 1004 -14.79 -47.88 -52.87
C ALA A 1004 -13.70 -47.22 -53.75
N VAL A 1005 -12.63 -47.95 -54.07
CA VAL A 1005 -11.49 -47.46 -54.87
C VAL A 1005 -11.46 -48.14 -56.23
N ALA A 1006 -11.47 -47.37 -57.32
CA ALA A 1006 -11.38 -47.91 -58.69
C ALA A 1006 -9.93 -48.31 -59.03
N LYS A 1007 -9.76 -49.37 -59.83
CA LYS A 1007 -8.44 -49.88 -60.25
C LYS A 1007 -7.91 -49.12 -61.48
N LEU A 1008 -6.62 -48.81 -61.52
CA LEU A 1008 -5.98 -48.28 -62.74
C LEU A 1008 -5.97 -49.33 -63.85
N ALA A 1009 -6.15 -48.91 -65.10
CA ALA A 1009 -5.95 -49.79 -66.26
C ALA A 1009 -4.48 -50.22 -66.38
N ALA A 1010 -4.22 -51.41 -66.94
CA ALA A 1010 -2.83 -51.85 -67.17
C ALA A 1010 -2.12 -50.93 -68.19
N PRO A 1011 -0.83 -50.59 -67.98
CA PRO A 1011 0.00 -49.99 -69.00
C PRO A 1011 0.04 -50.81 -70.29
N THR A 1012 0.29 -50.13 -71.41
CA THR A 1012 0.47 -50.78 -72.72
C THR A 1012 1.91 -50.62 -73.17
N LEU A 1013 2.51 -51.70 -73.68
CA LEU A 1013 3.88 -51.71 -74.21
C LEU A 1013 3.80 -51.74 -75.74
N THR A 1014 4.54 -50.88 -76.41
CA THR A 1014 4.43 -50.70 -77.87
C THR A 1014 5.64 -51.22 -78.65
N LYS A 1015 6.87 -50.93 -78.20
CA LYS A 1015 8.09 -51.41 -78.85
C LYS A 1015 9.32 -51.30 -77.95
N MET A 1016 10.37 -52.05 -78.29
CA MET A 1016 11.73 -51.75 -77.87
C MET A 1016 12.35 -50.67 -78.76
N ASP A 1017 13.18 -49.81 -78.17
CA ASP A 1017 13.90 -48.72 -78.82
C ASP A 1017 15.33 -48.67 -78.25
N GLY A 1018 16.19 -49.54 -78.80
CA GLY A 1018 17.48 -49.91 -78.22
C GLY A 1018 17.29 -50.71 -76.93
N SER A 1019 18.08 -50.40 -75.89
CA SER A 1019 17.97 -51.00 -74.56
C SER A 1019 16.83 -50.43 -73.69
N TYR A 1020 15.72 -50.00 -74.31
CA TYR A 1020 14.60 -49.36 -73.60
C TYR A 1020 13.26 -49.82 -74.16
N ILE A 1021 12.31 -50.16 -73.28
CA ILE A 1021 10.91 -50.38 -73.65
C ILE A 1021 10.17 -49.04 -73.68
N VAL A 1022 9.34 -48.85 -74.70
CA VAL A 1022 8.43 -47.70 -74.84
C VAL A 1022 7.00 -48.16 -74.65
N GLY A 1023 6.24 -47.42 -73.85
CA GLY A 1023 4.85 -47.74 -73.52
C GLY A 1023 4.05 -46.53 -73.04
N THR A 1024 2.77 -46.74 -72.76
CA THR A 1024 1.85 -45.73 -72.25
C THR A 1024 1.18 -46.22 -70.98
N ALA A 1025 1.27 -45.45 -69.90
CA ALA A 1025 0.57 -45.67 -68.65
C ALA A 1025 -0.72 -44.82 -68.60
N PRO A 1026 -1.81 -45.29 -67.96
CA PRO A 1026 -3.09 -44.59 -67.99
C PRO A 1026 -3.06 -43.26 -67.22
N LYS A 1027 -4.08 -42.43 -67.49
CA LYS A 1027 -4.37 -41.23 -66.70
C LYS A 1027 -4.53 -41.54 -65.22
N GLY A 1028 -3.89 -40.75 -64.36
CA GLY A 1028 -3.85 -40.99 -62.91
C GLY A 1028 -2.66 -41.84 -62.43
N THR A 1029 -1.79 -42.31 -63.32
CA THR A 1029 -0.48 -42.86 -62.94
C THR A 1029 0.39 -41.77 -62.30
N GLU A 1030 1.16 -42.10 -61.27
CA GLU A 1030 2.25 -41.27 -60.71
C GLU A 1030 3.61 -41.97 -60.85
N SER A 1031 3.63 -43.31 -60.88
CA SER A 1031 4.84 -44.08 -61.20
C SER A 1031 4.50 -45.40 -61.87
N ILE A 1032 5.47 -45.95 -62.59
CA ILE A 1032 5.42 -47.31 -63.11
C ILE A 1032 6.53 -48.15 -62.50
N THR A 1033 6.28 -49.45 -62.33
CA THR A 1033 7.31 -50.45 -62.04
C THR A 1033 7.46 -51.36 -63.25
N VAL A 1034 8.70 -51.50 -63.73
CA VAL A 1034 9.07 -52.38 -64.84
C VAL A 1034 9.59 -53.69 -64.28
N TYR A 1035 9.12 -54.77 -64.91
CA TYR A 1035 9.42 -56.15 -64.60
C TYR A 1035 10.17 -56.75 -65.80
N GLU A 1036 11.31 -57.39 -65.54
CA GLU A 1036 12.12 -58.11 -66.53
C GLU A 1036 12.10 -59.60 -66.15
N ASP A 1037 11.70 -60.46 -67.09
CA ASP A 1037 11.47 -61.91 -66.90
C ASP A 1037 10.61 -62.24 -65.65
N GLY A 1038 9.59 -61.41 -65.40
CA GLY A 1038 8.66 -61.54 -64.28
C GLY A 1038 9.12 -60.92 -62.95
N VAL A 1039 10.36 -60.42 -62.86
CA VAL A 1039 10.93 -59.82 -61.64
C VAL A 1039 10.88 -58.29 -61.71
N ALA A 1040 10.35 -57.63 -60.68
CA ALA A 1040 10.39 -56.17 -60.56
C ALA A 1040 11.84 -55.68 -60.43
N VAL A 1041 12.31 -54.87 -61.37
CA VAL A 1041 13.73 -54.47 -61.44
C VAL A 1041 13.98 -52.97 -61.37
N ARG A 1042 12.97 -52.14 -61.70
CA ARG A 1042 13.09 -50.67 -61.64
C ARG A 1042 11.72 -49.99 -61.56
N THR A 1043 11.70 -48.79 -60.98
CA THR A 1043 10.52 -47.91 -60.95
C THR A 1043 10.88 -46.58 -61.60
N GLN A 1044 9.96 -46.03 -62.39
CA GLN A 1044 10.10 -44.73 -63.06
C GLN A 1044 8.93 -43.83 -62.65
N ASN A 1045 9.22 -42.59 -62.25
CA ASN A 1045 8.20 -41.63 -61.82
C ASN A 1045 7.69 -40.79 -63.01
N ILE A 1046 6.42 -40.38 -62.94
CA ILE A 1046 5.69 -39.54 -63.89
C ILE A 1046 6.46 -38.30 -64.35
N SER A 1047 7.24 -37.68 -63.46
CA SER A 1047 8.07 -36.50 -63.76
C SER A 1047 9.11 -36.72 -64.87
N THR A 1048 9.41 -37.98 -65.22
CA THR A 1048 10.32 -38.37 -66.31
C THR A 1048 9.59 -38.91 -67.55
N MET A 1049 8.26 -38.83 -67.57
CA MET A 1049 7.38 -39.28 -68.65
C MET A 1049 6.77 -38.08 -69.40
N THR A 1050 6.29 -38.33 -70.61
CA THR A 1050 5.61 -37.30 -71.41
C THR A 1050 4.09 -37.42 -71.24
N VAL A 1051 3.44 -36.34 -70.81
CA VAL A 1051 1.97 -36.21 -70.79
C VAL A 1051 1.43 -36.27 -72.23
N ASN A 1052 0.46 -37.15 -72.46
CA ASN A 1052 -0.34 -37.18 -73.68
C ASN A 1052 -1.60 -36.30 -73.54
N PRO A 1053 -2.20 -35.81 -74.63
CA PRO A 1053 -3.37 -34.90 -74.56
C PRO A 1053 -4.62 -35.47 -73.87
N ASP A 1054 -4.80 -36.80 -73.84
CA ASP A 1054 -5.89 -37.46 -73.11
C ASP A 1054 -5.66 -37.50 -71.58
N GLY A 1055 -4.42 -37.22 -71.15
CA GLY A 1055 -3.93 -37.30 -69.77
C GLY A 1055 -3.25 -38.63 -69.43
N SER A 1056 -3.05 -39.53 -70.38
CA SER A 1056 -2.15 -40.69 -70.23
C SER A 1056 -0.67 -40.26 -70.30
N PHE A 1057 0.26 -41.17 -70.01
CA PHE A 1057 1.69 -40.86 -69.89
C PHE A 1057 2.52 -41.81 -70.74
N THR A 1058 3.17 -41.28 -71.78
CA THR A 1058 4.15 -42.03 -72.58
C THR A 1058 5.47 -42.11 -71.83
N PHE A 1059 5.99 -43.32 -71.64
CA PHE A 1059 7.25 -43.58 -70.94
C PHE A 1059 8.25 -44.33 -71.82
N LYS A 1060 9.54 -44.13 -71.54
CA LYS A 1060 10.65 -44.91 -72.08
C LYS A 1060 11.53 -45.35 -70.91
N ALA A 1061 11.58 -46.64 -70.64
CA ALA A 1061 12.24 -47.22 -69.48
C ALA A 1061 13.31 -48.24 -69.91
N TYR A 1062 14.47 -48.24 -69.24
CA TYR A 1062 15.57 -49.14 -69.59
C TYR A 1062 15.19 -50.61 -69.39
N VAL A 1063 15.73 -51.50 -70.22
CA VAL A 1063 15.60 -52.95 -70.14
C VAL A 1063 16.97 -53.57 -70.39
N ALA A 1064 17.39 -54.53 -69.55
CA ALA A 1064 18.70 -55.15 -69.68
C ALA A 1064 18.86 -55.89 -71.03
N ALA A 1065 20.11 -56.06 -71.47
CA ALA A 1065 20.42 -56.82 -72.67
C ALA A 1065 19.90 -58.27 -72.60
N SER A 1066 20.01 -58.89 -71.43
CA SER A 1066 19.68 -60.28 -71.13
C SER A 1066 18.19 -60.58 -70.87
N ALA A 1067 17.36 -59.56 -70.66
CA ALA A 1067 15.94 -59.77 -70.36
C ALA A 1067 15.19 -60.28 -71.60
N SER A 1068 14.45 -61.38 -71.49
CA SER A 1068 13.70 -61.97 -72.61
C SER A 1068 12.26 -61.45 -72.71
N GLN A 1069 11.66 -61.11 -71.57
CA GLN A 1069 10.29 -60.64 -71.43
C GLN A 1069 10.22 -59.40 -70.55
N VAL A 1070 9.31 -58.48 -70.86
CA VAL A 1070 9.12 -57.21 -70.13
C VAL A 1070 7.63 -56.98 -69.86
N GLN A 1071 7.30 -56.57 -68.62
CA GLN A 1071 5.97 -56.11 -68.23
C GLN A 1071 6.07 -54.84 -67.39
N VAL A 1072 4.99 -54.06 -67.33
CA VAL A 1072 4.94 -52.80 -66.57
C VAL A 1072 3.62 -52.65 -65.83
N GLN A 1073 3.67 -52.26 -64.55
CA GLN A 1073 2.50 -51.92 -63.72
C GLN A 1073 2.51 -50.43 -63.40
N ALA A 1074 1.35 -49.76 -63.47
CA ALA A 1074 1.16 -48.38 -63.05
C ALA A 1074 0.64 -48.28 -61.61
N LYS A 1075 1.00 -47.19 -60.93
CA LYS A 1075 0.62 -46.89 -59.55
C LYS A 1075 0.40 -45.39 -59.37
N ASN A 1076 -0.59 -45.02 -58.56
CA ASN A 1076 -0.92 -43.63 -58.23
C ASN A 1076 -0.30 -43.14 -56.89
N SER A 1077 -0.49 -41.86 -56.60
CA SER A 1077 0.12 -41.14 -55.48
C SER A 1077 -0.39 -41.53 -54.08
N ASP A 1078 -1.64 -41.97 -53.95
CA ASP A 1078 -2.19 -42.48 -52.68
C ASP A 1078 -1.68 -43.89 -52.31
N LYS A 1079 -0.91 -44.52 -53.21
CA LYS A 1079 -0.33 -45.86 -53.14
C LYS A 1079 -1.34 -47.02 -53.00
N ARG A 1080 -2.64 -46.75 -53.09
CA ARG A 1080 -3.73 -47.72 -52.89
C ARG A 1080 -4.33 -48.24 -54.20
N MET A 1081 -4.04 -47.61 -55.35
CA MET A 1081 -4.37 -48.17 -56.66
C MET A 1081 -3.11 -48.66 -57.38
N ASN A 1082 -3.00 -49.99 -57.58
CA ASN A 1082 -2.11 -50.57 -58.58
C ASN A 1082 -2.96 -50.99 -59.79
N SER A 1083 -2.43 -50.84 -61.00
CA SER A 1083 -3.00 -51.51 -62.17
C SER A 1083 -2.73 -53.02 -62.15
N ASP A 1084 -3.29 -53.77 -63.10
CA ASP A 1084 -2.67 -55.04 -63.50
C ASP A 1084 -1.33 -54.78 -64.22
N LEU A 1085 -0.49 -55.80 -64.31
CA LEU A 1085 0.67 -55.77 -65.20
C LEU A 1085 0.20 -55.63 -66.66
N SER A 1086 0.98 -54.92 -67.47
CA SER A 1086 0.82 -54.92 -68.92
C SER A 1086 0.85 -56.34 -69.49
N ALA A 1087 0.32 -56.51 -70.71
CA ALA A 1087 0.66 -57.69 -71.50
C ALA A 1087 2.18 -57.83 -71.61
N THR A 1088 2.67 -59.08 -71.63
CA THR A 1088 4.10 -59.39 -71.75
C THR A 1088 4.63 -59.01 -73.12
N PHE A 1089 5.65 -58.16 -73.13
CA PHE A 1089 6.41 -57.83 -74.32
C PHE A 1089 7.66 -58.71 -74.37
N THR A 1090 7.67 -59.72 -75.25
CA THR A 1090 8.88 -60.51 -75.54
C THR A 1090 9.80 -59.69 -76.45
N LYS A 1091 11.08 -59.64 -76.10
CA LYS A 1091 12.09 -58.75 -76.70
C LYS A 1091 12.63 -59.24 -78.05
#